data_AF-A0A5J4YB52-F1
#
_entry.id   AF-A0A5J4YB52-F1
#
_cell.length_a   1.000
_cell.length_b   1.000
_cell.length_c   1.000
_cell.angle_alpha   90.00
_cell.angle_beta   90.00
_cell.angle_gamma   90.00
#
_symmetry.space_group_name_H-M   'P 1'
#
loop_
_entity.id
_entity.type
_entity.pdbx_description
1 polymer ?
#
loop_
_entity_poly.entity_id
_entity_poly.type
_entity_poly.pdbx_seq_one_letter_code
_entity_poly.pdbx_strand_id
1 'polypeptide(L)'
;MPSRGQMGYVTKTHFLKQTDLGSLLEPADPSEADFTATKVVVTIGPSCQDVETLSLLLQAGATCARCDLTWGTLDFHRLSLRNLNEAMRKTRKLCAVMLDTTGREIMVMREHEIDEKGWPEHVNPMEVKEGQKIIITQNPEAEPSDEVLPVSYPKFTSMIQKGDLIFIGRYLVTGSEDSSLYVKVDKIEGDDVHCTANNHANLDGLVTIFHTERSSDTLNNVQNDLPIMTAEDKSNIKDLSLEFEVDFISLSFTRSGEDIQSAREFLDSINMTTTKLIAKCETRQSLFNFKAIAQEADAIMLSRGNLGLDVLPEKMALVQKHVIQQCNMLGKPAIVTRVVDTMVSSPRPTRNKHAVTVCTNLPDLHFGFHRAEATGVVDSQQSAEATDVANAVLDGVDCIMLGAETLRGKHPVATVETILHICKQAEKVFDHDYHFETLMREAMDTDEHPDTMDFSDHADGLQRTDSDVSHRQTSTGRAPNGKFGSTAGLGSSSSLGAKNPVMSKLESIASSAVRAADKVHASLIIVYTHTGHTASLVSKYRPAMPILTLVIPQLKTESMKWKLEGRAVARQCQISRSLFPVLAAPSPSGETLLEEVVLMSAKVGLVKPRDHIVCVQRMGESFVIRIVSVNDEGDGVEIIRPKSLENLVRAAAGAHDHEDVNMDTLGKSSGLDKNAQPQIAGNLAPPSESKAANGESDTAVHPNAASKGATKDTPHLANLPTKQTTSVLNSLEPGHEKKKANEE
;
A
#
# COMPACT_ATOMS: atom_id res chain seq x y z
N MET A 1 -38.39 9.10 -5.39
CA MET A 1 -37.59 9.81 -6.40
C MET A 1 -37.45 11.27 -6.00
N PRO A 2 -36.23 11.78 -5.79
CA PRO A 2 -35.96 13.20 -5.93
C PRO A 2 -35.41 13.49 -7.33
N SER A 3 -36.02 14.46 -8.00
CA SER A 3 -35.65 14.99 -9.31
C SER A 3 -34.79 16.25 -9.18
N ARG A 4 -33.81 16.38 -10.09
CA ARG A 4 -33.15 17.60 -10.59
C ARG A 4 -32.17 18.34 -9.65
N GLY A 5 -30.90 18.30 -10.04
CA GLY A 5 -30.09 19.53 -10.18
C GLY A 5 -28.99 19.79 -9.15
N GLN A 6 -28.77 18.92 -8.18
CA GLN A 6 -27.58 18.98 -7.33
C GLN A 6 -26.67 17.80 -7.69
N MET A 7 -25.37 18.08 -7.82
CA MET A 7 -24.31 17.07 -7.83
C MET A 7 -24.32 16.39 -6.45
N GLY A 8 -25.32 15.53 -6.24
CA GLY A 8 -25.55 14.86 -4.97
C GLY A 8 -24.53 13.75 -4.84
N TYR A 9 -23.56 13.92 -3.95
CA TYR A 9 -22.68 12.83 -3.53
C TYR A 9 -23.58 11.69 -3.01
N VAL A 10 -23.74 10.63 -3.79
CA VAL A 10 -24.46 9.43 -3.35
C VAL A 10 -23.49 8.64 -2.47
N THR A 11 -23.50 8.92 -1.17
CA THR A 11 -22.75 8.16 -0.18
C THR A 11 -23.68 7.11 0.44
N LYS A 12 -23.22 5.85 0.47
CA LYS A 12 -23.88 4.77 1.23
C LYS A 12 -23.21 4.70 2.59
N THR A 13 -24.01 4.71 3.66
CA THR A 13 -23.53 4.48 5.03
C THR A 13 -23.33 2.98 5.26
N HIS A 14 -22.22 2.58 5.90
CA HIS A 14 -22.05 1.20 6.35
C HIS A 14 -23.10 0.89 7.44
N PHE A 15 -23.99 -0.07 7.17
CA PHE A 15 -24.96 -0.54 8.16
C PHE A 15 -24.52 -1.90 8.69
N LEU A 16 -24.02 -1.92 9.93
CA LEU A 16 -23.73 -3.15 10.66
C LEU A 16 -25.05 -3.71 11.23
N LYS A 17 -25.65 -4.69 10.55
CA LYS A 17 -26.83 -5.40 11.05
C LYS A 17 -26.37 -6.56 11.93
N GLN A 18 -26.91 -6.65 13.15
CA GLN A 18 -26.71 -7.79 14.06
C GLN A 18 -25.27 -8.01 14.56
N THR A 19 -24.42 -6.99 14.56
CA THR A 19 -23.09 -7.10 15.17
C THR A 19 -23.21 -7.09 16.70
N ASP A 20 -22.75 -8.16 17.34
CA ASP A 20 -22.58 -8.19 18.79
C ASP A 20 -21.37 -7.33 19.17
N LEU A 21 -21.57 -6.37 20.08
CA LEU A 21 -20.48 -5.54 20.58
C LEU A 21 -19.43 -6.37 21.33
N GLY A 22 -19.82 -7.49 21.95
CA GLY A 22 -18.89 -8.43 22.58
C GLY A 22 -17.82 -8.93 21.60
N SER A 23 -18.27 -9.41 20.44
CA SER A 23 -17.38 -9.89 19.37
C SER A 23 -16.38 -8.84 18.84
N LEU A 24 -16.70 -7.54 18.92
CA LEU A 24 -15.78 -6.46 18.51
C LEU A 24 -14.68 -6.17 19.54
N LEU A 25 -14.87 -6.59 20.79
CA LEU A 25 -13.94 -6.38 21.89
C LEU A 25 -12.99 -7.58 22.08
N GLU A 26 -13.26 -8.70 21.40
CA GLU A 26 -12.38 -9.86 21.43
C GLU A 26 -11.04 -9.53 20.75
N PRO A 27 -9.90 -9.82 21.40
CA PRO A 27 -8.60 -9.72 20.75
C PRO A 27 -8.58 -10.52 19.45
N ALA A 28 -7.89 -10.02 18.44
CA ALA A 28 -7.72 -10.76 17.19
C ALA A 28 -7.13 -12.15 17.46
N ASP A 29 -7.75 -13.18 16.88
CA ASP A 29 -7.28 -14.56 17.01
C ASP A 29 -5.90 -14.68 16.35
N PRO A 30 -4.83 -15.06 17.09
CA PRO A 30 -3.50 -15.26 16.53
C PRO A 30 -3.44 -16.39 15.49
N SER A 31 -4.47 -17.24 15.42
CA SER A 31 -4.59 -18.34 14.46
C SER A 31 -5.41 -17.99 13.20
N GLU A 32 -6.06 -16.83 13.16
CA GLU A 32 -6.68 -16.33 11.91
C GLU A 32 -5.58 -16.08 10.87
N ALA A 33 -5.76 -16.64 9.67
CA ALA A 33 -4.83 -16.44 8.55
C ALA A 33 -4.50 -14.95 8.39
N ASP A 34 -3.21 -14.66 8.23
CA ASP A 34 -2.66 -13.31 8.29
C ASP A 34 -2.79 -12.57 6.95
N PHE A 35 -4.02 -12.55 6.44
CA PHE A 35 -4.36 -11.80 5.25
C PHE A 35 -4.71 -10.37 5.64
N THR A 36 -3.90 -9.42 5.17
CA THR A 36 -4.24 -8.00 5.12
C THR A 36 -4.13 -7.56 3.67
N ALA A 37 -5.21 -7.03 3.12
CA ALA A 37 -5.27 -6.64 1.72
C ALA A 37 -4.48 -5.35 1.47
N THR A 38 -4.66 -4.36 2.33
CA THR A 38 -4.00 -3.04 2.29
C THR A 38 -2.51 -3.19 2.54
N LYS A 39 -1.70 -2.49 1.74
CA LYS A 39 -0.24 -2.58 1.76
C LYS A 39 0.37 -1.49 2.65
N VAL A 40 1.58 -1.71 3.12
CA VAL A 40 2.31 -0.74 3.96
C VAL A 40 3.65 -0.42 3.33
N VAL A 41 3.85 0.87 3.04
CA VAL A 41 5.12 1.44 2.59
C VAL A 41 5.84 2.01 3.81
N VAL A 42 7.12 1.66 3.98
CA VAL A 42 7.97 2.19 5.06
C VAL A 42 9.03 3.11 4.48
N THR A 43 9.32 4.22 5.14
CA THR A 43 10.45 5.07 4.78
C THR A 43 11.69 4.61 5.54
N ILE A 44 12.76 4.26 4.82
CA ILE A 44 14.05 3.86 5.42
C ILE A 44 14.78 5.10 5.91
N GLY A 45 15.21 5.07 7.17
CA GLY A 45 16.02 6.12 7.78
C GLY A 45 16.87 5.62 8.95
N PRO A 46 17.49 6.53 9.71
CA PRO A 46 18.43 6.18 10.79
C PRO A 46 17.89 5.24 11.86
N SER A 47 16.56 5.15 12.06
CA SER A 47 15.94 4.24 13.05
C SER A 47 15.72 2.82 12.54
N CYS A 48 15.88 2.56 11.23
CA CYS A 48 15.60 1.24 10.66
C CYS A 48 16.53 0.81 9.52
N GLN A 49 17.66 1.46 9.32
CA GLN A 49 18.57 1.16 8.20
C GLN A 49 19.29 -0.20 8.34
N ASP A 50 19.45 -0.71 9.55
CA ASP A 50 20.18 -1.96 9.79
C ASP A 50 19.39 -3.20 9.32
N VAL A 51 20.12 -4.26 8.96
CA VAL A 51 19.54 -5.49 8.40
C VAL A 51 18.57 -6.18 9.36
N GLU A 52 18.79 -6.08 10.68
CA GLU A 52 17.94 -6.72 11.68
C GLU A 52 16.58 -6.03 11.74
N THR A 53 16.55 -4.70 11.88
CA THR A 53 15.32 -3.92 11.89
C THR A 53 14.58 -4.03 10.56
N LEU A 54 15.28 -3.97 9.42
CA LEU A 54 14.65 -4.19 8.11
C LEU A 54 14.04 -5.60 8.01
N SER A 55 14.70 -6.62 8.55
CA SER A 55 14.16 -7.99 8.56
C SER A 55 12.88 -8.06 9.39
N LEU A 56 12.83 -7.38 10.54
CA LEU A 56 11.64 -7.29 11.39
C LEU A 56 10.50 -6.54 10.68
N LEU A 57 10.79 -5.44 9.99
CA LEU A 57 9.79 -4.70 9.21
C LEU A 57 9.17 -5.56 8.09
N LEU A 58 10.00 -6.34 7.39
CA LEU A 58 9.52 -7.28 6.36
C LEU A 58 8.69 -8.43 6.94
N GLN A 59 9.04 -8.90 8.14
CA GLN A 59 8.27 -9.93 8.86
C GLN A 59 6.94 -9.38 9.36
N ALA A 60 6.93 -8.14 9.87
CA ALA A 60 5.74 -7.44 10.31
C ALA A 60 4.75 -7.21 9.16
N GLY A 61 5.23 -7.05 7.92
CA GLY A 61 4.40 -6.98 6.72
C GLY A 61 4.62 -5.77 5.83
N ALA A 62 5.74 -5.05 5.98
CA ALA A 62 6.13 -4.00 5.04
C ALA A 62 6.35 -4.58 3.63
N THR A 63 5.76 -3.95 2.61
CA THR A 63 5.78 -4.45 1.23
C THR A 63 6.57 -3.56 0.27
N CYS A 64 6.83 -2.31 0.64
CA CYS A 64 7.65 -1.39 -0.12
C CYS A 64 8.51 -0.53 0.82
N ALA A 65 9.76 -0.30 0.41
CA ALA A 65 10.71 0.58 1.06
C ALA A 65 10.91 1.86 0.24
N ARG A 66 10.61 2.99 0.86
CA ARG A 66 10.82 4.34 0.35
C ARG A 66 12.17 4.87 0.82
N CYS A 67 13.00 5.31 -0.12
CA CYS A 67 14.20 6.11 0.12
C CYS A 67 13.90 7.55 -0.29
N ASP A 68 13.87 8.46 0.68
CA ASP A 68 13.60 9.88 0.47
C ASP A 68 14.90 10.61 0.11
N LEU A 69 15.05 10.99 -1.16
CA LEU A 69 16.26 11.61 -1.71
C LEU A 69 16.42 13.07 -1.28
N THR A 70 15.41 13.66 -0.64
CA THR A 70 15.50 14.99 -0.02
C THR A 70 16.52 15.01 1.13
N TRP A 71 16.77 13.84 1.72
CA TRP A 71 17.63 13.65 2.88
C TRP A 71 18.73 12.66 2.58
N GLY A 72 19.73 12.62 3.45
CA GLY A 72 20.76 11.59 3.41
C GLY A 72 21.69 11.71 2.21
N THR A 73 22.93 11.31 2.38
CA THR A 73 23.88 11.26 1.27
C THR A 73 23.56 10.12 0.31
N LEU A 74 24.09 10.15 -0.91
CA LEU A 74 24.00 9.03 -1.86
C LEU A 74 24.51 7.71 -1.24
N ASP A 75 25.57 7.79 -0.43
CA ASP A 75 26.14 6.61 0.24
C ASP A 75 25.24 6.05 1.35
N PHE A 76 24.50 6.92 2.05
CA PHE A 76 23.44 6.49 2.97
C PHE A 76 22.39 5.66 2.24
N HIS A 77 21.91 6.13 1.09
CA HIS A 77 20.91 5.41 0.30
C HIS A 77 21.44 4.11 -0.29
N ARG A 78 22.71 4.08 -0.75
CA ARG A 78 23.37 2.83 -1.18
C ARG A 78 23.40 1.79 -0.06
N LEU A 79 23.78 2.20 1.17
CA LEU A 79 23.81 1.31 2.32
C LEU A 79 22.40 0.77 2.65
N SER A 80 21.40 1.66 2.67
CA SER A 80 19.99 1.30 2.88
C SER A 80 19.51 0.21 1.90
N LEU A 81 19.79 0.37 0.61
CA LEU A 81 19.38 -0.59 -0.42
C LEU A 81 20.16 -1.91 -0.37
N ARG A 82 21.45 -1.88 0.03
CA ARG A 82 22.23 -3.12 0.28
C ARG A 82 21.66 -3.90 1.47
N ASN A 83 21.39 -3.22 2.58
CA ASN A 83 20.83 -3.82 3.77
C ASN A 83 19.42 -4.37 3.52
N LEU A 84 18.59 -3.65 2.75
CA LEU A 84 17.26 -4.13 2.34
C LEU A 84 17.37 -5.41 1.50
N ASN A 85 18.30 -5.46 0.54
CA ASN A 85 18.53 -6.67 -0.26
C ASN A 85 19.00 -7.85 0.60
N GLU A 86 19.82 -7.61 1.62
CA GLU A 86 20.21 -8.65 2.58
C GLU A 86 19.01 -9.12 3.44
N ALA A 87 18.22 -8.18 3.96
CA ALA A 87 17.02 -8.48 4.74
C ALA A 87 15.99 -9.29 3.93
N MET A 88 15.77 -8.96 2.65
CA MET A 88 14.92 -9.74 1.75
C MET A 88 15.45 -11.17 1.54
N ARG A 89 16.77 -11.36 1.41
CA ARG A 89 17.37 -12.70 1.29
C ARG A 89 17.20 -13.51 2.58
N LYS A 90 17.39 -12.88 3.74
CA LYS A 90 17.28 -13.51 5.06
C LYS A 90 15.84 -13.94 5.38
N THR A 91 14.88 -13.06 5.10
CA THR A 91 13.46 -13.28 5.42
C THR A 91 12.69 -14.02 4.35
N ARG A 92 13.21 -14.08 3.11
CA ARG A 92 12.50 -14.54 1.91
C ARG A 92 11.20 -13.77 1.62
N LYS A 93 11.09 -12.55 2.16
CA LYS A 93 9.99 -11.61 1.88
C LYS A 93 10.42 -10.66 0.76
N LEU A 94 9.58 -10.54 -0.26
CA LEU A 94 9.81 -9.63 -1.37
C LEU A 94 9.37 -8.20 -0.99
N CYS A 95 10.19 -7.20 -1.25
CA CYS A 95 9.89 -5.79 -0.98
C CYS A 95 10.21 -4.95 -2.22
N ALA A 96 9.32 -4.01 -2.56
CA ALA A 96 9.55 -3.05 -3.64
C ALA A 96 10.45 -1.89 -3.20
N VAL A 97 11.19 -1.31 -4.14
CA VAL A 97 12.03 -0.12 -3.92
C VAL A 97 11.39 1.09 -4.57
N MET A 98 11.17 2.13 -3.76
CA MET A 98 10.65 3.43 -4.18
C MET A 98 11.68 4.51 -3.88
N LEU A 99 12.09 5.29 -4.89
CA LEU A 99 12.86 6.52 -4.67
C LEU A 99 11.92 7.72 -4.71
N ASP A 100 11.98 8.57 -3.68
CA ASP A 100 11.16 9.77 -3.59
C ASP A 100 12.03 11.00 -3.86
N THR A 101 11.65 11.78 -4.86
CA THR A 101 12.43 12.94 -5.33
C THR A 101 12.23 14.15 -4.43
N THR A 102 13.24 15.02 -4.32
CA THR A 102 13.07 16.35 -3.71
C THR A 102 12.08 17.19 -4.52
N GLY A 103 12.24 17.21 -5.84
CA GLY A 103 11.33 17.92 -6.75
C GLY A 103 11.35 19.44 -6.57
N ARG A 104 10.16 20.05 -6.47
CA ARG A 104 9.98 21.52 -6.56
C ARG A 104 9.99 22.23 -5.21
N GLU A 105 10.65 21.65 -4.21
CA GLU A 105 10.76 22.24 -2.87
C GLU A 105 11.68 23.48 -2.87
N ILE A 106 11.33 24.45 -2.03
CA ILE A 106 12.15 25.64 -1.78
C ILE A 106 12.73 25.47 -0.39
N MET A 107 14.05 25.50 -0.26
CA MET A 107 14.72 25.15 0.98
C MET A 107 15.32 26.39 1.62
N VAL A 108 15.29 26.48 2.96
CA VAL A 108 16.16 27.41 3.68
C VAL A 108 17.58 26.85 3.63
N MET A 109 18.49 27.62 3.03
CA MET A 109 19.89 27.24 2.94
C MET A 109 20.56 27.48 4.29
N ARG A 110 21.02 26.38 4.91
CA ARG A 110 21.72 26.40 6.19
C ARG A 110 22.82 25.36 6.21
N GLU A 111 23.83 25.60 7.02
CA GLU A 111 24.88 24.62 7.28
C GLU A 111 24.28 23.40 8.00
N HIS A 112 24.80 22.23 7.64
CA HIS A 112 24.53 20.96 8.28
C HIS A 112 25.81 20.15 8.37
N GLU A 113 25.90 19.34 9.41
CA GLU A 113 26.92 18.32 9.56
C GLU A 113 26.33 16.97 9.16
N ILE A 114 27.18 16.06 8.72
CA ILE A 114 26.79 14.68 8.43
C ILE A 114 27.19 13.83 9.63
N ASP A 115 26.22 13.16 10.25
CA ASP A 115 26.46 12.30 11.40
C ASP A 115 27.26 11.03 11.01
N GLU A 116 27.66 10.24 12.01
CA GLU A 116 28.39 8.98 11.79
C GLU A 116 27.64 7.97 10.90
N LYS A 117 26.31 8.12 10.76
CA LYS A 117 25.45 7.26 9.95
C LYS A 117 25.26 7.78 8.53
N GLY A 118 25.76 8.97 8.19
CA GLY A 118 25.56 9.58 6.87
C GLY A 118 24.27 10.41 6.74
N TRP A 119 23.65 10.76 7.87
CA TRP A 119 22.42 11.55 7.95
C TRP A 119 22.71 13.02 8.28
N PRO A 120 22.05 13.99 7.64
CA PRO A 120 22.27 15.41 7.91
C PRO A 120 21.65 15.85 9.25
N GLU A 121 22.47 16.49 10.09
CA GLU A 121 22.07 17.15 11.33
C GLU A 121 22.42 18.64 11.26
N HIS A 122 21.47 19.51 11.61
CA HIS A 122 21.74 20.95 11.64
C HIS A 122 22.20 21.35 13.04
N VAL A 123 23.30 22.09 13.10
CA VAL A 123 24.05 22.34 14.35
C VAL A 123 23.32 23.31 15.27
N ASN A 124 22.61 24.30 14.70
CA ASN A 124 21.98 25.38 15.46
C ASN A 124 20.48 25.47 15.18
N PRO A 125 19.60 25.17 16.16
CA PRO A 125 18.18 25.47 16.04
C PRO A 125 17.97 26.99 15.99
N MET A 126 17.02 27.45 15.19
CA MET A 126 16.63 28.87 15.12
C MET A 126 15.31 29.06 15.84
N GLU A 127 15.33 29.74 16.97
CA GLU A 127 14.13 30.04 17.76
C GLU A 127 13.57 31.39 17.35
N VAL A 128 12.39 31.37 16.72
CA VAL A 128 11.69 32.55 16.24
C VAL A 128 10.54 32.87 17.18
N LYS A 129 10.46 34.14 17.61
CA LYS A 129 9.37 34.62 18.47
C LYS A 129 8.24 35.24 17.66
N GLU A 130 7.02 35.14 18.18
CA GLU A 130 5.88 35.87 17.60
C GLU A 130 6.17 37.38 17.56
N GLY A 131 5.87 38.01 16.42
CA GLY A 131 6.15 39.42 16.18
C GLY A 131 7.58 39.74 15.75
N GLN A 132 8.50 38.77 15.74
CA GLN A 132 9.88 38.95 15.28
C GLN A 132 9.91 39.35 13.80
N LYS A 133 10.85 40.24 13.45
CA LYS A 133 11.09 40.63 12.05
C LYS A 133 12.02 39.63 11.41
N ILE A 134 11.63 39.19 10.21
CA ILE A 134 12.34 38.15 9.46
C ILE A 134 12.57 38.64 8.04
N ILE A 135 13.74 38.35 7.50
CA ILE A 135 14.11 38.64 6.12
C ILE A 135 14.29 37.30 5.42
N ILE A 136 13.47 37.02 4.42
CA ILE A 136 13.69 35.89 3.51
C ILE A 136 14.43 36.43 2.29
N THR A 137 15.65 35.96 2.05
CA THR A 137 16.55 36.53 1.03
C THR A 137 16.92 35.52 -0.05
N GLN A 138 17.06 35.99 -1.28
CA GLN A 138 17.57 35.19 -2.41
C GLN A 138 19.10 35.18 -2.48
N ASN A 139 19.77 35.95 -1.63
CA ASN A 139 21.23 35.99 -1.59
C ASN A 139 21.80 34.68 -1.01
N PRO A 140 22.50 33.85 -1.80
CA PRO A 140 23.05 32.59 -1.30
C PRO A 140 24.25 32.77 -0.37
N GLU A 141 24.86 33.96 -0.35
CA GLU A 141 26.00 34.28 0.53
C GLU A 141 25.56 34.84 1.89
N ALA A 142 24.25 35.02 2.12
CA ALA A 142 23.74 35.51 3.38
C ALA A 142 23.91 34.46 4.49
N GLU A 143 24.42 34.89 5.65
CA GLU A 143 24.55 34.02 6.81
C GLU A 143 23.15 33.72 7.39
N PRO A 144 22.77 32.43 7.53
CA PRO A 144 21.46 32.05 8.05
C PRO A 144 21.35 32.31 9.55
N SER A 145 20.24 32.90 9.98
CA SER A 145 19.91 33.16 11.38
C SER A 145 18.40 33.07 11.63
N ASP A 146 17.97 33.24 12.88
CA ASP A 146 16.55 33.37 13.25
C ASP A 146 15.90 34.66 12.71
N GLU A 147 16.70 35.62 12.21
CA GLU A 147 16.23 36.84 11.55
C GLU A 147 16.39 36.82 10.03
N VAL A 148 17.35 36.05 9.49
CA VAL A 148 17.67 36.01 8.05
C VAL A 148 17.60 34.57 7.53
N LEU A 149 16.70 34.34 6.57
CA LEU A 149 16.43 33.04 5.97
C LEU A 149 16.81 33.05 4.48
N PRO A 150 18.04 32.63 4.11
CA PRO A 150 18.43 32.47 2.72
C PRO A 150 17.66 31.31 2.08
N VAL A 151 17.11 31.47 0.88
CA VAL A 151 16.34 30.41 0.20
C VAL A 151 16.97 29.91 -1.10
N SER A 152 16.77 28.63 -1.39
CA SER A 152 17.34 27.96 -2.58
C SER A 152 16.76 28.44 -3.91
N TYR A 153 15.63 29.17 -3.90
CA TYR A 153 14.92 29.58 -5.11
C TYR A 153 15.20 31.03 -5.52
N PRO A 154 15.95 31.28 -6.61
CA PRO A 154 16.40 32.62 -6.99
C PRO A 154 15.29 33.54 -7.53
N LYS A 155 14.07 33.03 -7.75
CA LYS A 155 12.91 33.83 -8.19
C LYS A 155 11.84 33.96 -7.10
N PHE A 156 12.14 33.61 -5.85
CA PHE A 156 11.25 33.76 -4.70
C PHE A 156 10.53 35.13 -4.61
N THR A 157 11.21 36.27 -4.69
CA THR A 157 10.57 37.60 -4.63
C THR A 157 9.49 37.82 -5.69
N SER A 158 9.62 37.19 -6.87
CA SER A 158 8.62 37.29 -7.95
C SER A 158 7.32 36.54 -7.68
N MET A 159 7.35 35.54 -6.78
CA MET A 159 6.15 34.76 -6.40
C MET A 159 5.39 35.41 -5.24
N ILE A 160 6.02 36.32 -4.49
CA ILE A 160 5.51 36.91 -3.25
C ILE A 160 4.93 38.31 -3.49
N GLN A 161 3.92 38.68 -2.70
CA GLN A 161 3.29 39.99 -2.67
C GLN A 161 3.11 40.44 -1.22
N LYS A 162 3.05 41.76 -1.03
CA LYS A 162 2.75 42.34 0.28
C LYS A 162 1.41 41.82 0.80
N GLY A 163 1.41 41.38 2.06
CA GLY A 163 0.23 40.86 2.74
C GLY A 163 0.05 39.34 2.66
N ASP A 164 0.85 38.65 1.85
CA ASP A 164 0.85 37.20 1.80
C ASP A 164 1.17 36.58 3.17
N LEU A 165 0.60 35.40 3.41
CA LEU A 165 0.98 34.53 4.50
C LEU A 165 1.84 33.41 3.94
N ILE A 166 3.05 33.26 4.48
CA ILE A 166 4.01 32.23 4.09
C ILE A 166 4.15 31.24 5.25
N PHE A 167 3.93 29.97 4.95
CA PHE A 167 4.28 28.86 5.82
C PHE A 167 5.72 28.44 5.54
N ILE A 168 6.50 28.33 6.60
CA ILE A 168 7.88 27.84 6.62
C ILE A 168 7.93 26.70 7.62
N GLY A 169 8.23 25.50 7.17
CA GLY A 169 8.24 24.34 8.06
C GLY A 169 9.31 23.32 7.73
N ARG A 170 9.61 22.49 8.72
CA ARG A 170 10.18 21.17 8.40
C ARG A 170 9.15 20.43 7.56
N TYR A 171 9.63 19.64 6.60
CA TYR A 171 8.79 18.59 5.99
C TYR A 171 8.01 17.92 7.13
N LEU A 172 6.71 17.67 6.95
CA LEU A 172 5.73 17.36 8.01
C LEU A 172 6.09 16.11 8.84
N VAL A 173 7.12 16.22 9.69
CA VAL A 173 7.93 15.10 10.20
C VAL A 173 7.95 15.10 11.73
N THR A 174 7.59 16.20 12.38
CA THR A 174 7.64 16.34 13.85
C THR A 174 6.30 16.11 14.53
N GLY A 175 5.17 16.27 13.82
CA GLY A 175 3.84 16.30 14.45
C GLY A 175 3.68 17.43 15.48
N SER A 176 4.62 18.38 15.53
CA SER A 176 4.66 19.48 16.51
C SER A 176 4.41 20.82 15.82
N GLU A 177 3.38 21.53 16.28
CA GLU A 177 3.05 22.89 15.80
C GLU A 177 4.21 23.86 16.02
N ASP A 178 5.00 23.67 17.08
CA ASP A 178 6.15 24.51 17.44
C ASP A 178 7.31 24.41 16.43
N SER A 179 7.23 23.54 15.42
CA SER A 179 8.28 23.39 14.38
C SER A 179 7.91 24.01 13.03
N SER A 180 6.83 24.79 13.00
CA SER A 180 6.32 25.47 11.83
C SER A 180 6.16 26.95 12.12
N LEU A 181 6.59 27.78 11.18
CA LEU A 181 6.54 29.23 11.27
C LEU A 181 5.60 29.78 10.19
N TYR A 182 4.64 30.59 10.62
CA TYR A 182 3.80 31.39 9.75
C TYR A 182 4.33 32.82 9.78
N VAL A 183 4.63 33.38 8.62
CA VAL A 183 5.08 34.78 8.51
C VAL A 183 4.15 35.57 7.60
N LYS A 184 3.93 36.84 7.94
CA LYS A 184 3.19 37.78 7.11
C LYS A 184 4.15 38.72 6.39
N VAL A 185 3.98 38.86 5.08
CA VAL A 185 4.83 39.73 4.26
C VAL A 185 4.48 41.20 4.46
N ASP A 186 5.45 41.99 4.92
CA ASP A 186 5.32 43.43 5.16
C ASP A 186 5.64 44.25 3.90
N LYS A 187 6.75 43.93 3.24
CA LYS A 187 7.26 44.59 2.02
C LYS A 187 8.29 43.70 1.32
N ILE A 188 8.57 44.02 0.06
CA ILE A 188 9.61 43.38 -0.77
C ILE A 188 10.56 44.49 -1.20
N GLU A 189 11.86 44.32 -0.96
CA GLU A 189 12.91 45.29 -1.30
C GLU A 189 14.07 44.56 -2.00
N GLY A 190 14.18 44.73 -3.32
CA GLY A 190 15.18 44.02 -4.12
C GLY A 190 14.98 42.50 -4.02
N ASP A 191 16.01 41.82 -3.54
CA ASP A 191 16.07 40.36 -3.39
C ASP A 191 15.56 39.88 -2.02
N ASP A 192 15.09 40.81 -1.18
CA ASP A 192 14.67 40.56 0.20
C ASP A 192 13.15 40.71 0.40
N VAL A 193 12.56 39.72 1.08
CA VAL A 193 11.17 39.74 1.52
C VAL A 193 11.14 39.97 3.04
N HIS A 194 10.69 41.15 3.45
CA HIS A 194 10.56 41.50 4.86
C HIS A 194 9.22 41.01 5.40
N CYS A 195 9.27 40.26 6.48
CA CYS A 195 8.13 39.60 7.09
C CYS A 195 8.06 39.85 8.61
N THR A 196 6.88 39.60 9.18
CA THR A 196 6.65 39.49 10.63
C THR A 196 6.19 38.09 10.97
N ALA A 197 6.78 37.46 11.98
CA ALA A 197 6.33 36.18 12.51
C ALA A 197 4.95 36.28 13.16
N ASN A 198 4.03 35.38 12.80
CA ASN A 198 2.69 35.29 13.38
C ASN A 198 2.61 34.31 14.56
N ASN A 199 3.63 33.50 14.79
CA ASN A 199 3.69 32.54 15.89
C ASN A 199 5.13 32.32 16.35
N HIS A 200 5.26 31.70 17.51
CA HIS A 200 6.53 31.16 17.99
C HIS A 200 6.85 29.85 17.26
N ALA A 201 8.11 29.65 16.86
CA ALA A 201 8.55 28.44 16.18
C ALA A 201 10.03 28.14 16.47
N ASN A 202 10.37 26.85 16.56
CA ASN A 202 11.71 26.33 16.60
C ASN A 202 12.03 25.67 15.24
N LEU A 203 12.78 26.38 14.41
CA LEU A 203 13.24 25.95 13.11
C LEU A 203 14.54 25.15 13.24
N ASP A 204 14.42 23.92 13.74
CA ASP A 204 15.49 22.93 13.80
C ASP A 204 15.51 22.03 12.54
N GLY A 205 16.66 21.46 12.17
CA GLY A 205 16.80 20.51 11.06
C GLY A 205 16.56 21.11 9.67
N LEU A 206 16.39 20.31 8.62
CA LEU A 206 16.16 20.88 7.28
C LEU A 206 14.75 21.50 7.20
N VAL A 207 14.68 22.72 6.65
CA VAL A 207 13.44 23.48 6.49
C VAL A 207 13.19 23.65 4.99
N THR A 208 12.15 22.98 4.47
CA THR A 208 11.98 22.78 3.01
C THR A 208 10.60 23.12 2.49
N ILE A 209 9.62 23.35 3.37
CA ILE A 209 8.28 23.69 2.94
C ILE A 209 8.14 25.20 2.97
N PHE A 210 8.13 25.82 1.79
CA PHE A 210 7.58 27.16 1.58
C PHE A 210 6.26 27.05 0.85
N HIS A 211 5.18 27.35 1.57
CA HIS A 211 3.85 27.48 0.98
C HIS A 211 3.35 28.92 1.16
N THR A 212 2.74 29.49 0.13
CA THR A 212 2.16 30.83 0.20
C THR A 212 0.66 30.74 -0.03
N GLU A 213 -0.12 31.25 0.91
CA GLU A 213 -1.58 31.20 0.83
C GLU A 213 -2.12 32.41 0.03
N ARG A 214 -2.86 32.15 -1.06
CA ARG A 214 -3.67 33.16 -1.78
C ARG A 214 -5.02 32.58 -2.21
N SER A 215 -6.00 33.47 -2.41
CA SER A 215 -7.35 33.08 -2.87
C SER A 215 -7.36 32.32 -4.20
N SER A 216 -8.41 31.53 -4.43
CA SER A 216 -8.55 30.56 -5.55
C SER A 216 -8.28 31.11 -6.94
N ASP A 217 -8.55 32.40 -7.16
CA ASP A 217 -8.60 32.98 -8.50
C ASP A 217 -7.20 33.43 -8.99
N THR A 218 -6.16 33.22 -8.18
CA THR A 218 -4.81 33.78 -8.40
C THR A 218 -3.64 32.79 -8.31
N LEU A 219 -3.93 31.47 -8.34
CA LEU A 219 -2.95 30.40 -8.08
C LEU A 219 -1.74 30.37 -9.04
N ASN A 220 -1.91 30.80 -10.30
CA ASN A 220 -0.83 30.77 -11.29
C ASN A 220 0.40 31.60 -10.86
N ASN A 221 0.21 32.65 -10.05
CA ASN A 221 1.30 33.56 -9.64
C ASN A 221 1.99 33.15 -8.33
N VAL A 222 1.66 31.98 -7.76
CA VAL A 222 2.17 31.52 -6.46
C VAL A 222 3.11 30.32 -6.60
N GLN A 223 3.10 29.65 -7.74
CA GLN A 223 3.87 28.41 -7.94
C GLN A 223 5.27 28.73 -8.50
N ASN A 224 6.30 28.08 -7.95
CA ASN A 224 7.66 28.16 -8.49
C ASN A 224 7.78 27.42 -9.84
N ASP A 225 8.79 27.77 -10.63
CA ASP A 225 9.11 27.14 -11.93
C ASP A 225 10.25 26.10 -11.85
N LEU A 226 10.58 25.61 -10.65
CA LEU A 226 11.58 24.55 -10.46
C LEU A 226 11.18 23.28 -11.21
N PRO A 227 12.09 22.50 -11.79
CA PRO A 227 11.75 21.28 -12.52
C PRO A 227 11.14 20.20 -11.60
N ILE A 228 10.33 19.29 -12.15
CA ILE A 228 9.75 18.16 -11.40
C ILE A 228 10.82 17.25 -10.77
N MET A 229 12.01 17.18 -11.38
CA MET A 229 13.20 16.53 -10.82
C MET A 229 14.37 17.49 -10.92
N THR A 230 15.04 17.72 -9.80
CA THR A 230 16.26 18.52 -9.73
C THR A 230 17.42 17.84 -10.47
N ALA A 231 18.53 18.56 -10.68
CA ALA A 231 19.73 17.97 -11.24
C ALA A 231 20.31 16.87 -10.33
N GLU A 232 20.19 17.06 -9.01
CA GLU A 232 20.62 16.11 -8.00
C GLU A 232 19.72 14.86 -7.99
N ASP A 233 18.40 15.02 -8.06
CA ASP A 233 17.46 13.88 -8.21
C ASP A 233 17.86 13.01 -9.40
N LYS A 234 18.10 13.62 -10.56
CA LYS A 234 18.50 12.91 -11.78
C LYS A 234 19.83 12.19 -11.62
N SER A 235 20.80 12.82 -10.96
CA SER A 235 22.11 12.19 -10.70
C SER A 235 21.98 11.00 -9.75
N ASN A 236 21.28 11.18 -8.62
CA ASN A 236 21.10 10.15 -7.60
C ASN A 236 20.30 8.95 -8.15
N ILE A 237 19.21 9.19 -8.89
CA ILE A 237 18.43 8.12 -9.53
C ILE A 237 19.30 7.34 -10.51
N LYS A 238 20.06 8.04 -11.36
CA LYS A 238 20.96 7.39 -12.32
C LYS A 238 21.98 6.52 -11.59
N ASP A 239 22.67 7.05 -10.60
CA ASP A 239 23.71 6.31 -9.89
C ASP A 239 23.17 5.11 -9.10
N LEU A 240 22.03 5.26 -8.42
CA LEU A 240 21.39 4.16 -7.70
C LEU A 240 20.86 3.08 -8.65
N SER A 241 20.34 3.47 -9.81
CA SER A 241 19.80 2.52 -10.80
C SER A 241 20.85 1.60 -11.43
N LEU A 242 22.14 1.98 -11.39
CA LEU A 242 23.24 1.15 -11.86
C LEU A 242 23.53 -0.03 -10.93
N GLU A 243 23.22 0.12 -9.64
CA GLU A 243 23.50 -0.88 -8.59
C GLU A 243 22.26 -1.64 -8.14
N PHE A 244 21.08 -1.00 -8.20
CA PHE A 244 19.85 -1.52 -7.61
C PHE A 244 18.69 -1.47 -8.59
N GLU A 245 17.82 -2.47 -8.50
CA GLU A 245 16.54 -2.45 -9.22
C GLU A 245 15.56 -1.54 -8.48
N VAL A 246 15.20 -0.43 -9.13
CA VAL A 246 14.23 0.55 -8.61
C VAL A 246 12.89 0.33 -9.28
N ASP A 247 11.85 0.04 -8.48
CA ASP A 247 10.53 -0.29 -8.99
C ASP A 247 9.67 0.95 -9.20
N PHE A 248 9.83 1.98 -8.35
CA PHE A 248 9.05 3.21 -8.36
C PHE A 248 9.90 4.47 -8.20
N ILE A 249 9.52 5.53 -8.91
CA ILE A 249 9.93 6.91 -8.61
C ILE A 249 8.68 7.69 -8.21
N SER A 250 8.65 8.27 -7.01
CA SER A 250 7.60 9.20 -6.61
C SER A 250 8.03 10.64 -6.82
N LEU A 251 7.17 11.41 -7.51
CA LEU A 251 7.45 12.76 -8.00
C LEU A 251 6.79 13.80 -7.11
N SER A 252 7.59 14.48 -6.29
CA SER A 252 7.13 15.53 -5.37
C SER A 252 6.62 16.76 -6.13
N PHE A 253 5.52 17.34 -5.64
CA PHE A 253 4.86 18.53 -6.20
C PHE A 253 4.46 18.37 -7.67
N THR A 254 3.92 17.21 -8.04
CA THR A 254 3.34 17.00 -9.38
C THR A 254 2.15 17.94 -9.58
N ARG A 255 2.13 18.70 -10.68
CA ARG A 255 1.08 19.70 -10.99
C ARG A 255 0.38 19.45 -12.31
N SER A 256 0.94 18.68 -13.24
CA SER A 256 0.31 18.39 -14.52
C SER A 256 0.71 17.03 -15.10
N GLY A 257 0.05 16.61 -16.20
CA GLY A 257 0.41 15.38 -16.91
C GLY A 257 1.79 15.47 -17.57
N GLU A 258 2.18 16.67 -18.02
CA GLU A 258 3.49 16.94 -18.63
C GLU A 258 4.65 16.71 -17.65
N ASP A 259 4.43 16.91 -16.34
CA ASP A 259 5.43 16.57 -15.30
C ASP A 259 5.77 15.07 -15.34
N ILE A 260 4.74 14.22 -15.49
CA ILE A 260 4.89 12.77 -15.56
C ILE A 260 5.59 12.37 -16.86
N GLN A 261 5.19 12.98 -17.99
CA GLN A 261 5.81 12.72 -19.29
C GLN A 261 7.29 13.12 -19.30
N SER A 262 7.64 14.28 -18.75
CA SER A 262 9.04 14.72 -18.65
C SER A 262 9.86 13.79 -17.75
N ALA A 263 9.28 13.27 -16.67
CA ALA A 263 9.93 12.28 -15.83
C ALA A 263 10.12 10.95 -16.57
N ARG A 264 9.13 10.53 -17.37
CA ARG A 264 9.21 9.33 -18.22
C ARG A 264 10.32 9.44 -19.25
N GLU A 265 10.40 10.55 -19.98
CA GLU A 265 11.48 10.82 -20.94
C GLU A 265 12.87 10.70 -20.31
N PHE A 266 13.05 11.23 -19.10
CA PHE A 266 14.30 11.10 -18.37
C PHE A 266 14.62 9.64 -18.02
N LEU A 267 13.67 8.89 -17.45
CA LEU A 267 13.89 7.49 -17.07
C LEU A 267 14.19 6.62 -18.27
N ASP A 268 13.51 6.85 -19.40
CA ASP A 268 13.78 6.12 -20.65
C ASP A 268 15.19 6.44 -21.17
N SER A 269 15.66 7.69 -21.03
CA SER A 269 17.03 8.08 -21.42
C SER A 269 18.15 7.36 -20.65
N ILE A 270 17.83 6.80 -19.46
CA ILE A 270 18.75 6.01 -18.63
C ILE A 270 18.38 4.52 -18.58
N ASN A 271 17.57 4.04 -19.52
CA ASN A 271 17.11 2.65 -19.66
C ASN A 271 16.24 2.11 -18.50
N MET A 272 15.57 2.99 -17.75
CA MET A 272 14.60 2.64 -16.70
C MET A 272 13.16 2.61 -17.24
N THR A 273 12.96 1.94 -18.37
CA THR A 273 11.68 1.92 -19.13
C THR A 273 10.55 1.20 -18.41
N THR A 274 10.86 0.34 -17.46
CA THR A 274 9.87 -0.46 -16.70
C THR A 274 9.57 0.09 -15.32
N THR A 275 10.37 1.05 -14.82
CA THR A 275 10.16 1.70 -13.52
C THR A 275 8.89 2.53 -13.56
N LYS A 276 8.07 2.45 -12.52
CA LYS A 276 6.75 3.06 -12.44
C LYS A 276 6.80 4.47 -11.81
N LEU A 277 5.96 5.39 -12.30
CA LEU A 277 5.89 6.77 -11.82
C LEU A 277 4.70 6.97 -10.88
N ILE A 278 4.97 7.49 -9.69
CA ILE A 278 3.95 7.83 -8.69
C ILE A 278 3.84 9.36 -8.62
N ALA A 279 2.66 9.90 -8.94
CA ALA A 279 2.42 11.34 -8.79
C ALA A 279 2.07 11.69 -7.34
N LYS A 280 2.82 12.61 -6.72
CA LYS A 280 2.46 13.13 -5.39
C LYS A 280 1.54 14.35 -5.53
N CYS A 281 0.29 14.18 -5.13
CA CYS A 281 -0.72 15.24 -5.09
C CYS A 281 -0.59 16.07 -3.81
N GLU A 282 0.14 17.18 -3.92
CA GLU A 282 0.59 17.98 -2.77
C GLU A 282 0.05 19.41 -2.75
N THR A 283 -0.51 19.85 -3.87
CA THR A 283 -1.01 21.23 -4.04
C THR A 283 -2.43 21.23 -4.57
N ARG A 284 -3.12 22.36 -4.41
CA ARG A 284 -4.44 22.56 -5.03
C ARG A 284 -4.40 22.47 -6.55
N GLN A 285 -3.29 22.86 -7.17
CA GLN A 285 -3.09 22.73 -8.62
C GLN A 285 -3.12 21.27 -9.07
N SER A 286 -2.53 20.37 -8.28
CA SER A 286 -2.58 18.94 -8.56
C SER A 286 -4.02 18.40 -8.55
N LEU A 287 -4.88 18.92 -7.67
CA LEU A 287 -6.30 18.57 -7.63
C LEU A 287 -7.08 19.12 -8.84
N PHE A 288 -6.80 20.34 -9.29
CA PHE A 288 -7.44 20.89 -10.49
C PHE A 288 -7.07 20.13 -11.77
N ASN A 289 -5.82 19.69 -11.86
CA ASN A 289 -5.29 18.93 -13.00
C ASN A 289 -5.36 17.42 -12.80
N PHE A 290 -6.09 16.96 -11.78
CA PHE A 290 -6.03 15.58 -11.33
C PHE A 290 -6.34 14.56 -12.43
N LYS A 291 -7.34 14.81 -13.29
CA LYS A 291 -7.69 13.90 -14.40
C LYS A 291 -6.48 13.65 -15.31
N ALA A 292 -5.77 14.71 -15.72
CA ALA A 292 -4.60 14.59 -16.60
C ALA A 292 -3.43 13.88 -15.89
N ILE A 293 -3.14 14.25 -14.63
CA ILE A 293 -2.10 13.60 -13.83
C ILE A 293 -2.40 12.10 -13.67
N ALA A 294 -3.64 11.77 -13.30
CA ALA A 294 -4.08 10.41 -13.07
C ALA A 294 -4.18 9.59 -14.36
N GLN A 295 -4.25 10.20 -15.54
CA GLN A 295 -4.16 9.48 -16.82
C GLN A 295 -2.73 9.05 -17.13
N GLU A 296 -1.75 9.89 -16.83
CA GLU A 296 -0.33 9.64 -17.17
C GLU A 296 0.42 8.83 -16.09
N ALA A 297 0.14 9.04 -14.80
CA ALA A 297 0.87 8.39 -13.70
C ALA A 297 0.52 6.90 -13.55
N ASP A 298 1.44 6.07 -13.08
CA ASP A 298 1.14 4.65 -12.79
C ASP A 298 0.40 4.46 -11.45
N ALA A 299 0.63 5.37 -10.49
CA ALA A 299 -0.04 5.40 -9.19
C ALA A 299 -0.13 6.85 -8.67
N ILE A 300 -1.00 7.07 -7.69
CA ILE A 300 -1.21 8.37 -7.05
C ILE A 300 -0.86 8.27 -5.56
N MET A 301 -0.11 9.25 -5.06
CA MET A 301 0.13 9.44 -3.64
C MET A 301 -0.53 10.74 -3.17
N LEU A 302 -1.49 10.62 -2.25
CA LEU A 302 -2.12 11.75 -1.60
C LEU A 302 -1.33 12.14 -0.35
N SER A 303 -0.47 13.13 -0.50
CA SER A 303 0.34 13.70 0.57
C SER A 303 -0.47 14.68 1.42
N ARG A 304 -1.28 14.15 2.35
CA ARG A 304 -2.25 14.95 3.14
C ARG A 304 -1.61 16.05 3.97
N GLY A 305 -0.36 15.87 4.41
CA GLY A 305 0.36 16.89 5.14
C GLY A 305 0.65 18.13 4.28
N ASN A 306 1.21 17.96 3.09
CA ASN A 306 1.51 19.08 2.17
C ASN A 306 0.20 19.68 1.62
N LEU A 307 -0.73 18.81 1.22
CA LEU A 307 -2.01 19.25 0.67
C LEU A 307 -2.87 20.00 1.70
N GLY A 308 -2.72 19.70 3.00
CA GLY A 308 -3.40 20.40 4.09
C GLY A 308 -2.99 21.86 4.26
N LEU A 309 -1.89 22.29 3.64
CA LEU A 309 -1.49 23.70 3.58
C LEU A 309 -2.31 24.48 2.54
N ASP A 310 -2.68 23.82 1.44
CA ASP A 310 -3.43 24.40 0.32
C ASP A 310 -4.96 24.23 0.45
N VAL A 311 -5.39 23.21 1.20
CA VAL A 311 -6.78 22.76 1.28
C VAL A 311 -7.32 22.95 2.69
N LEU A 312 -8.48 23.60 2.79
CA LEU A 312 -9.20 23.78 4.05
C LEU A 312 -9.37 22.44 4.78
N PRO A 313 -9.05 22.35 6.08
CA PRO A 313 -9.08 21.10 6.83
C PRO A 313 -10.44 20.38 6.76
N GLU A 314 -11.56 21.11 6.80
CA GLU A 314 -12.91 20.55 6.72
C GLU A 314 -13.26 19.94 5.34
N LYS A 315 -12.44 20.19 4.32
CA LYS A 315 -12.58 19.61 2.97
C LYS A 315 -11.66 18.42 2.74
N MET A 316 -10.64 18.20 3.57
CA MET A 316 -9.62 17.17 3.34
C MET A 316 -10.24 15.76 3.21
N ALA A 317 -11.20 15.41 4.08
CA ALA A 317 -11.88 14.12 4.01
C ALA A 317 -12.64 13.91 2.70
N LEU A 318 -13.21 14.97 2.11
CA LEU A 318 -13.91 14.91 0.82
C LEU A 318 -12.91 14.74 -0.33
N VAL A 319 -11.81 15.48 -0.28
CA VAL A 319 -10.73 15.39 -1.28
C VAL A 319 -10.12 13.99 -1.29
N GLN A 320 -9.78 13.45 -0.12
CA GLN A 320 -9.24 12.09 0.00
C GLN A 320 -10.17 11.05 -0.62
N LYS A 321 -11.44 11.03 -0.21
CA LYS A 321 -12.44 10.10 -0.74
C LYS A 321 -12.55 10.19 -2.26
N HIS A 322 -12.60 11.41 -2.80
CA HIS A 322 -12.73 11.61 -4.23
C HIS A 322 -11.48 11.16 -4.99
N VAL A 323 -10.28 11.53 -4.54
CA VAL A 323 -9.01 11.13 -5.18
C VAL A 323 -8.87 9.60 -5.19
N ILE A 324 -9.09 8.94 -4.04
CA ILE A 324 -9.00 7.48 -3.94
C ILE A 324 -10.04 6.82 -4.86
N GLN A 325 -11.29 7.32 -4.88
CA GLN A 325 -12.33 6.78 -5.74
C GLN A 325 -11.96 6.90 -7.23
N GLN A 326 -11.42 8.03 -7.67
CA GLN A 326 -10.97 8.19 -9.06
C GLN A 326 -9.80 7.23 -9.40
N CYS A 327 -8.86 7.02 -8.48
CA CYS A 327 -7.79 6.03 -8.66
C CYS A 327 -8.36 4.61 -8.81
N ASN A 328 -9.31 4.24 -7.94
CA ASN A 328 -10.00 2.96 -8.00
C ASN A 328 -10.77 2.79 -9.33
N MET A 329 -11.42 3.84 -9.83
CA MET A 329 -12.09 3.81 -11.14
C MET A 329 -11.11 3.60 -12.30
N LEU A 330 -9.91 4.15 -12.20
CA LEU A 330 -8.84 3.96 -13.20
C LEU A 330 -8.05 2.66 -13.02
N GLY A 331 -8.25 1.93 -11.91
CA GLY A 331 -7.44 0.76 -11.55
C GLY A 331 -6.00 1.09 -11.19
N LYS A 332 -5.73 2.33 -10.74
CA LYS A 332 -4.39 2.80 -10.36
C LYS A 332 -4.24 2.77 -8.84
N PRO A 333 -3.10 2.30 -8.29
CA PRO A 333 -2.90 2.27 -6.86
C PRO A 333 -2.98 3.67 -6.22
N ALA A 334 -3.74 3.77 -5.13
CA ALA A 334 -3.79 4.98 -4.30
C ALA A 334 -2.98 4.78 -3.00
N ILE A 335 -2.10 5.72 -2.69
CA ILE A 335 -1.26 5.75 -1.49
C ILE A 335 -1.66 6.95 -0.63
N VAL A 336 -1.85 6.75 0.67
CA VAL A 336 -2.13 7.83 1.63
C VAL A 336 -1.01 7.92 2.67
N THR A 337 -0.63 9.14 3.04
CA THR A 337 0.45 9.44 3.99
C THR A 337 -0.08 10.14 5.25
N ARG A 338 0.75 10.28 6.31
CA ARG A 338 0.47 11.06 7.54
C ARG A 338 -0.73 10.54 8.33
N VAL A 339 -0.70 9.27 8.73
CA VAL A 339 -1.84 8.60 9.39
C VAL A 339 -1.67 8.41 10.91
N VAL A 340 -0.44 8.25 11.42
CA VAL A 340 -0.16 7.90 12.84
C VAL A 340 1.06 8.65 13.38
N ASP A 341 1.06 9.96 13.20
CA ASP A 341 2.21 10.82 13.48
C ASP A 341 2.69 10.75 14.94
N THR A 342 1.79 10.52 15.89
CA THR A 342 2.17 10.37 17.30
C THR A 342 3.08 9.17 17.55
N MET A 343 3.04 8.16 16.69
CA MET A 343 3.86 6.94 16.82
C MET A 343 5.35 7.13 16.51
N VAL A 344 5.76 8.33 16.07
CA VAL A 344 7.19 8.69 16.03
C VAL A 344 7.81 8.60 17.44
N SER A 345 7.05 9.03 18.46
CA SER A 345 7.53 9.13 19.84
C SER A 345 6.82 8.17 20.80
N SER A 346 5.58 7.79 20.49
CA SER A 346 4.74 6.92 21.30
C SER A 346 4.69 5.49 20.73
N PRO A 347 4.62 4.45 21.57
CA PRO A 347 4.45 3.07 21.09
C PRO A 347 3.03 2.76 20.60
N ARG A 348 2.06 3.69 20.77
CA ARG A 348 0.66 3.53 20.34
C ARG A 348 0.13 4.84 19.75
N PRO A 349 -0.79 4.80 18.78
CA PRO A 349 -1.41 5.99 18.21
C PRO A 349 -2.32 6.66 19.25
N THR A 350 -2.31 7.99 19.29
CA THR A 350 -3.05 8.77 20.30
C THR A 350 -3.79 9.96 19.67
N ARG A 351 -4.74 10.55 20.41
CA ARG A 351 -5.31 11.84 20.03
C ARG A 351 -4.38 12.98 20.46
N ASN A 352 -4.08 13.91 19.55
CA ASN A 352 -3.42 15.17 19.88
C ASN A 352 -4.17 15.96 20.98
N LYS A 353 -3.41 16.60 21.87
CA LYS A 353 -3.89 17.43 22.99
C LYS A 353 -4.44 18.79 22.50
N HIS A 354 -5.53 18.82 21.74
CA HIS A 354 -6.30 20.06 21.62
C HIS A 354 -7.31 20.10 22.77
N ALA A 355 -6.98 20.91 23.78
CA ALA A 355 -7.96 21.47 24.69
C ALA A 355 -8.94 22.29 23.85
N VAL A 356 -10.03 21.67 23.42
CA VAL A 356 -11.22 22.43 23.07
C VAL A 356 -11.72 22.98 24.39
N THR A 357 -11.31 24.20 24.73
CA THR A 357 -12.06 25.02 25.67
C THR A 357 -13.43 25.22 25.05
N VAL A 358 -14.36 24.33 25.35
CA VAL A 358 -15.76 24.59 25.09
C VAL A 358 -16.12 25.72 26.05
N CYS A 359 -16.10 26.96 25.55
CA CYS A 359 -16.74 28.09 26.22
C CYS A 359 -18.24 27.77 26.30
N THR A 360 -18.65 27.05 27.33
CA THR A 360 -20.06 26.93 27.70
C THR A 360 -20.48 28.23 28.38
N ASN A 361 -20.67 29.29 27.60
CA ASN A 361 -21.56 30.37 28.03
C ASN A 361 -23.00 29.87 27.85
N LEU A 362 -23.47 29.06 28.79
CA LEU A 362 -24.89 28.78 28.99
C LEU A 362 -25.27 29.30 30.38
N PRO A 363 -26.31 30.14 30.51
CA PRO A 363 -26.77 30.65 31.78
C PRO A 363 -27.37 29.52 32.63
N ASP A 364 -27.11 29.60 33.93
CA ASP A 364 -27.47 28.66 34.99
C ASP A 364 -28.90 28.11 34.89
N LEU A 365 -29.02 26.80 34.69
CA LEU A 365 -30.21 26.05 35.07
C LEU A 365 -29.85 25.15 36.26
N HIS A 366 -30.30 25.58 37.44
CA HIS A 366 -30.17 24.85 38.70
C HIS A 366 -30.86 23.47 38.63
N PHE A 367 -30.07 22.40 38.55
CA PHE A 367 -30.46 21.10 39.08
C PHE A 367 -29.27 20.46 39.80
N GLY A 368 -29.42 20.30 41.11
CA GLY A 368 -28.39 19.78 42.00
C GLY A 368 -28.19 18.28 41.84
N PHE A 369 -26.97 17.89 41.47
CA PHE A 369 -26.40 16.58 41.78
C PHE A 369 -24.97 16.75 42.27
N HIS A 370 -24.66 16.09 43.39
CA HIS A 370 -23.38 16.13 44.07
C HIS A 370 -22.22 15.71 43.15
N ARG A 371 -21.18 16.55 43.09
CA ARG A 371 -19.93 16.30 42.37
C ARG A 371 -19.03 15.40 43.22
N ALA A 372 -18.90 14.14 42.83
CA ALA A 372 -17.84 13.27 43.34
C ALA A 372 -16.60 13.49 42.46
N GLU A 373 -15.57 14.10 43.04
CA GLU A 373 -14.23 14.15 42.44
C GLU A 373 -13.59 12.77 42.57
N ALA A 374 -13.57 12.03 41.46
CA ALA A 374 -12.72 10.85 41.31
C ALA A 374 -11.54 11.25 40.40
N THR A 375 -10.42 11.62 41.02
CA THR A 375 -9.11 11.70 40.36
C THR A 375 -8.63 10.28 40.05
N GLY A 376 -8.96 9.80 38.86
CA GLY A 376 -8.42 8.57 38.28
C GLY A 376 -8.17 8.82 36.80
N VAL A 377 -6.91 9.00 36.41
CA VAL A 377 -6.51 9.05 35.00
C VAL A 377 -6.59 7.63 34.46
N VAL A 378 -7.72 7.28 33.85
CA VAL A 378 -7.84 6.07 33.02
C VAL A 378 -7.47 6.48 31.59
N ASP A 379 -6.41 5.86 31.09
CA ASP A 379 -5.67 6.20 29.88
C ASP A 379 -6.43 5.80 28.59
N SER A 380 -7.59 6.43 28.33
CA SER A 380 -8.49 6.09 27.20
C SER A 380 -8.45 7.10 26.05
N GLN A 381 -7.25 7.45 25.54
CA GLN A 381 -7.03 8.51 24.54
C GLN A 381 -6.39 8.01 23.20
N GLN A 382 -6.87 6.88 22.65
CA GLN A 382 -6.27 6.18 21.49
C GLN A 382 -6.96 6.40 20.13
N SER A 383 -8.03 7.20 20.05
CA SER A 383 -9.08 6.97 19.02
C SER A 383 -8.94 7.66 17.65
N ALA A 384 -8.25 8.80 17.51
CA ALA A 384 -8.38 9.63 16.30
C ALA A 384 -7.56 9.12 15.10
N GLU A 385 -6.26 8.89 15.29
CA GLU A 385 -5.36 8.42 14.21
C GLU A 385 -5.72 7.01 13.73
N ALA A 386 -6.10 6.11 14.65
CA ALA A 386 -6.58 4.78 14.26
C ALA A 386 -7.86 4.83 13.41
N THR A 387 -8.76 5.77 13.70
CA THR A 387 -9.97 5.99 12.90
C THR A 387 -9.63 6.57 11.53
N ASP A 388 -8.58 7.38 11.42
CA ASP A 388 -8.12 7.93 10.15
C ASP A 388 -7.55 6.83 9.22
N VAL A 389 -6.70 5.94 9.75
CA VAL A 389 -6.22 4.74 9.04
C VAL A 389 -7.41 3.89 8.56
N ALA A 390 -8.35 3.58 9.46
CA ALA A 390 -9.51 2.78 9.13
C ALA A 390 -10.36 3.42 8.02
N ASN A 391 -10.58 4.74 8.08
CA ASN A 391 -11.33 5.45 7.03
C ASN A 391 -10.61 5.42 5.68
N ALA A 392 -9.28 5.55 5.64
CA ALA A 392 -8.53 5.43 4.38
C ALA A 392 -8.72 4.02 3.75
N VAL A 393 -8.73 2.97 4.57
CA VAL A 393 -9.00 1.59 4.13
C VAL A 393 -10.42 1.44 3.57
N LEU A 394 -11.42 2.04 4.24
CA LEU A 394 -12.81 2.05 3.82
C LEU A 394 -13.06 2.90 2.56
N ASP A 395 -12.26 3.94 2.35
CA ASP A 395 -12.26 4.73 1.10
C ASP A 395 -11.73 3.91 -0.08
N GLY A 396 -11.04 2.80 0.19
CA GLY A 396 -10.52 1.89 -0.81
C GLY A 396 -9.07 2.12 -1.17
N VAL A 397 -8.26 2.70 -0.28
CA VAL A 397 -6.81 2.90 -0.46
C VAL A 397 -6.09 1.57 -0.74
N ASP A 398 -5.02 1.60 -1.52
CA ASP A 398 -4.16 0.44 -1.75
C ASP A 398 -3.02 0.36 -0.74
N CYS A 399 -2.41 1.51 -0.41
CA CYS A 399 -1.27 1.59 0.50
C CYS A 399 -1.44 2.67 1.57
N ILE A 400 -0.97 2.34 2.77
CA ILE A 400 -0.63 3.33 3.81
C ILE A 400 0.89 3.52 3.80
N MET A 401 1.34 4.78 3.73
CA MET A 401 2.77 5.11 3.79
C MET A 401 3.14 5.70 5.14
N LEU A 402 4.13 5.08 5.78
CA LEU A 402 4.78 5.55 7.00
C LEU A 402 6.00 6.40 6.62
N GLY A 403 5.99 7.65 7.09
CA GLY A 403 7.03 8.64 6.85
C GLY A 403 8.00 8.69 8.03
N ALA A 404 7.81 9.69 8.88
CA ALA A 404 8.65 9.95 10.05
C ALA A 404 8.68 8.78 11.04
N GLU A 405 7.59 8.02 11.11
CA GLU A 405 7.37 6.93 12.07
C GLU A 405 8.37 5.79 11.89
N THR A 406 8.79 5.51 10.65
CA THR A 406 9.82 4.51 10.35
C THR A 406 11.16 5.13 10.01
N LEU A 407 11.19 6.37 9.52
CA LEU A 407 12.42 7.09 9.18
C LEU A 407 13.28 7.36 10.42
N ARG A 408 12.67 7.91 11.48
CA ARG A 408 13.36 8.31 12.72
C ARG A 408 12.60 7.95 14.00
N GLY A 409 11.48 7.25 13.87
CA GLY A 409 10.63 6.92 15.01
C GLY A 409 11.27 5.93 15.97
N LYS A 410 10.84 5.96 17.23
CA LYS A 410 11.35 5.07 18.28
C LYS A 410 10.83 3.64 18.17
N HIS A 411 9.74 3.43 17.44
CA HIS A 411 8.99 2.18 17.41
C HIS A 411 8.63 1.72 15.98
N PRO A 412 9.59 1.66 15.03
CA PRO A 412 9.27 1.46 13.61
C PRO A 412 8.51 0.16 13.34
N VAL A 413 8.91 -0.95 13.97
CA VAL A 413 8.26 -2.27 13.80
C VAL A 413 6.85 -2.28 14.40
N ALA A 414 6.68 -1.79 15.63
CA ALA A 414 5.38 -1.75 16.29
C ALA A 414 4.38 -0.84 15.55
N THR A 415 4.85 0.23 14.88
CA THR A 415 4.02 1.06 14.02
C THR A 415 3.47 0.27 12.84
N VAL A 416 4.32 -0.51 12.14
CA VAL A 416 3.88 -1.36 11.01
C VAL A 416 2.84 -2.38 11.49
N GLU A 417 3.10 -3.08 12.59
CA GLU A 417 2.17 -4.06 13.17
C GLU A 417 0.82 -3.40 13.52
N THR A 418 0.86 -2.23 14.18
CA THR A 418 -0.35 -1.51 14.57
C THR A 418 -1.20 -1.08 13.38
N ILE A 419 -0.57 -0.54 12.32
CA ILE A 419 -1.26 -0.16 11.09
C ILE A 419 -1.91 -1.38 10.44
N LEU A 420 -1.18 -2.49 10.31
CA LEU A 420 -1.72 -3.70 9.69
C LEU A 420 -2.88 -4.28 10.50
N HIS A 421 -2.82 -4.27 11.83
CA HIS A 421 -3.95 -4.65 12.67
C HIS A 421 -5.17 -3.76 12.43
N ILE A 422 -5.00 -2.45 12.32
CA ILE A 422 -6.11 -1.53 12.02
C ILE A 422 -6.68 -1.81 10.63
N CYS A 423 -5.82 -1.99 9.62
CA CYS A 423 -6.24 -2.35 8.27
C CYS A 423 -7.06 -3.64 8.25
N LYS A 424 -6.58 -4.70 8.91
CA LYS A 424 -7.26 -5.99 9.03
C LYS A 424 -8.66 -5.85 9.64
N GLN A 425 -8.82 -5.03 10.68
CA GLN A 425 -10.13 -4.77 11.28
C GLN A 425 -11.06 -3.94 10.39
N ALA A 426 -10.53 -2.91 9.72
CA ALA A 426 -11.30 -2.09 8.79
C ALA A 426 -11.75 -2.89 7.55
N GLU A 427 -10.93 -3.83 7.08
CA GLU A 427 -11.25 -4.74 5.98
C GLU A 427 -12.44 -5.66 6.29
N LYS A 428 -12.62 -6.09 7.55
CA LYS A 428 -13.78 -6.93 7.95
C LYS A 428 -15.14 -6.23 7.72
N VAL A 429 -15.17 -4.90 7.63
CA VAL A 429 -16.40 -4.12 7.44
C VAL A 429 -16.45 -3.38 6.09
N PHE A 430 -15.51 -3.67 5.19
CA PHE A 430 -15.50 -3.14 3.83
C PHE A 430 -16.66 -3.74 3.01
N ASP A 431 -17.48 -2.91 2.36
CA ASP A 431 -18.63 -3.35 1.55
C ASP A 431 -18.14 -3.69 0.13
N HIS A 432 -17.63 -4.91 -0.04
CA HIS A 432 -17.08 -5.43 -1.30
C HIS A 432 -18.13 -5.40 -2.44
N ASP A 433 -19.36 -5.80 -2.15
CA ASP A 433 -20.46 -5.82 -3.13
C ASP A 433 -20.78 -4.41 -3.62
N TYR A 434 -20.95 -3.45 -2.71
CA TYR A 434 -21.23 -2.07 -3.10
C TYR A 434 -20.10 -1.46 -3.91
N HIS A 435 -18.86 -1.72 -3.53
CA HIS A 435 -17.70 -1.25 -4.27
C HIS A 435 -17.69 -1.83 -5.70
N PHE A 436 -17.89 -3.13 -5.84
CA PHE A 436 -17.98 -3.82 -7.12
C PHE A 436 -19.08 -3.24 -8.01
N GLU A 437 -20.31 -3.14 -7.50
CA GLU A 437 -21.46 -2.63 -8.27
C GLU A 437 -21.26 -1.17 -8.71
N THR A 438 -20.64 -0.36 -7.84
CA THR A 438 -20.35 1.04 -8.16
C THR A 438 -19.38 1.13 -9.34
N LEU A 439 -18.28 0.37 -9.31
CA LEU A 439 -17.32 0.35 -10.42
C LEU A 439 -17.91 -0.22 -11.71
N MET A 440 -18.75 -1.24 -11.62
CA MET A 440 -19.42 -1.82 -12.79
C MET A 440 -20.37 -0.82 -13.46
N ARG A 441 -21.14 -0.06 -12.67
CA ARG A 441 -22.02 0.98 -13.22
C ARG A 441 -21.23 2.06 -13.94
N GLU A 442 -20.15 2.55 -13.33
CA GLU A 442 -19.30 3.58 -13.94
C GLU A 442 -18.60 3.08 -15.21
N ALA A 443 -18.08 1.85 -15.21
CA ALA A 443 -17.46 1.26 -16.40
C ALA A 443 -18.46 1.03 -17.55
N MET A 444 -19.76 0.99 -17.24
CA MET A 444 -20.85 1.00 -18.22
C MET A 444 -21.33 2.41 -18.58
N ASP A 445 -20.87 3.48 -17.94
CA ASP A 445 -21.31 4.85 -18.25
C ASP A 445 -20.23 5.65 -19.02
N THR A 446 -19.01 5.11 -19.19
CA THR A 446 -17.93 5.81 -19.92
C THR A 446 -18.19 5.85 -21.43
N ASP A 447 -18.56 7.03 -21.93
CA ASP A 447 -18.73 7.39 -23.35
C ASP A 447 -17.39 7.69 -24.09
N GLU A 448 -16.24 7.62 -23.41
CA GLU A 448 -14.90 7.93 -23.97
C GLU A 448 -14.12 6.65 -24.34
N HIS A 449 -13.78 6.51 -25.63
CA HIS A 449 -13.02 5.40 -26.22
C HIS A 449 -11.61 5.24 -25.62
N PRO A 450 -11.20 4.04 -25.15
CA PRO A 450 -9.79 3.71 -24.89
C PRO A 450 -9.07 3.06 -26.10
N ASP A 451 -9.70 2.97 -27.27
CA ASP A 451 -9.19 2.18 -28.43
C ASP A 451 -8.04 2.86 -29.22
N THR A 452 -7.15 3.61 -28.56
CA THR A 452 -5.86 4.01 -29.16
C THR A 452 -4.65 3.56 -28.32
N MET A 453 -4.79 2.54 -27.49
CA MET A 453 -3.62 1.77 -27.03
C MET A 453 -3.50 0.48 -27.84
N ASP A 454 -2.84 0.60 -29.00
CA ASP A 454 -2.35 -0.55 -29.76
C ASP A 454 -1.21 -1.20 -28.97
N PHE A 455 -1.55 -2.12 -28.08
CA PHE A 455 -0.58 -3.03 -27.45
C PHE A 455 -0.39 -4.23 -28.37
N SER A 456 0.43 -4.06 -29.40
CA SER A 456 1.10 -5.18 -30.03
C SER A 456 2.14 -5.74 -29.05
N ASP A 457 1.89 -6.94 -28.53
CA ASP A 457 2.93 -7.82 -28.00
C ASP A 457 3.93 -8.11 -29.14
N HIS A 458 4.98 -7.31 -29.28
CA HIS A 458 6.08 -7.61 -30.17
C HIS A 458 7.17 -8.39 -29.43
N ALA A 459 7.08 -9.71 -29.56
CA ALA A 459 8.27 -10.52 -29.74
C ALA A 459 8.84 -10.26 -31.14
N ASP A 460 10.17 -10.41 -31.24
CA ASP A 460 11.03 -10.38 -32.43
C ASP A 460 11.60 -9.04 -32.88
N GLY A 461 12.87 -8.85 -32.54
CA GLY A 461 13.80 -8.11 -33.36
C GLY A 461 14.23 -8.95 -34.57
N LEU A 462 14.16 -8.36 -35.76
CA LEU A 462 15.03 -8.73 -36.87
C LEU A 462 15.31 -7.51 -37.75
N GLN A 463 16.59 -7.19 -37.86
CA GLN A 463 17.31 -6.53 -38.97
C GLN A 463 16.61 -5.39 -39.71
N ARG A 464 17.10 -4.17 -39.51
CA ARG A 464 17.15 -3.16 -40.58
C ARG A 464 18.59 -2.71 -40.78
N THR A 465 19.13 -3.15 -41.90
CA THR A 465 20.37 -2.69 -42.50
C THR A 465 20.22 -1.25 -43.00
N ASP A 466 21.29 -0.49 -42.84
CA ASP A 466 21.52 0.82 -43.46
C ASP A 466 21.25 0.83 -44.96
N SER A 467 20.60 1.90 -45.44
CA SER A 467 21.01 2.60 -46.67
C SER A 467 20.18 3.87 -46.91
N ASP A 468 20.92 4.94 -47.26
CA ASP A 468 20.53 6.13 -48.05
C ASP A 468 19.76 7.26 -47.32
N VAL A 469 20.38 8.38 -46.96
CA VAL A 469 21.00 9.45 -47.80
C VAL A 469 20.00 10.08 -48.78
N SER A 470 19.42 11.24 -48.41
CA SER A 470 19.65 12.54 -49.09
C SER A 470 18.46 13.53 -49.03
N HIS A 471 18.86 14.81 -49.03
CA HIS A 471 18.17 16.00 -49.55
C HIS A 471 17.03 16.71 -48.78
N ARG A 472 17.46 17.70 -47.98
CA ARG A 472 17.18 19.16 -48.13
C ARG A 472 16.17 19.58 -49.23
N GLN A 473 15.15 20.35 -48.84
CA GLN A 473 14.77 21.71 -49.34
C GLN A 473 13.32 22.05 -48.91
N THR A 474 13.09 23.02 -48.02
CA THR A 474 12.66 24.42 -48.29
C THR A 474 11.49 24.59 -49.26
N SER A 475 10.40 25.20 -48.76
CA SER A 475 9.65 26.36 -49.34
C SER A 475 8.14 26.27 -49.06
N THR A 476 7.62 27.15 -48.20
CA THR A 476 6.71 28.27 -48.52
C THR A 476 5.36 27.91 -49.15
N GLY A 477 4.28 28.28 -48.43
CA GLY A 477 3.23 29.11 -49.02
C GLY A 477 1.86 28.48 -49.29
N ARG A 478 0.88 29.04 -48.56
CA ARG A 478 -0.37 29.60 -49.10
C ARG A 478 -1.58 28.65 -49.26
N ALA A 479 -2.59 28.91 -48.43
CA ALA A 479 -3.99 28.53 -48.65
C ALA A 479 -4.59 29.22 -49.89
N PRO A 480 -5.64 28.64 -50.49
CA PRO A 480 -6.86 29.42 -50.62
C PRO A 480 -8.18 28.66 -50.38
N ASN A 481 -9.16 29.43 -49.91
CA ASN A 481 -10.59 29.13 -49.80
C ASN A 481 -11.25 28.76 -51.13
N GLY A 482 -12.33 27.96 -51.10
CA GLY A 482 -13.27 27.88 -52.21
C GLY A 482 -14.46 26.92 -52.13
N LYS A 483 -15.59 27.43 -51.62
CA LYS A 483 -16.98 27.26 -52.11
C LYS A 483 -17.81 25.99 -51.79
N PHE A 484 -18.89 26.30 -51.05
CA PHE A 484 -20.27 25.79 -51.06
C PHE A 484 -20.75 25.04 -52.31
N GLY A 485 -21.42 23.91 -52.05
CA GLY A 485 -22.41 23.27 -52.93
C GLY A 485 -23.42 22.50 -52.09
N SER A 486 -24.65 22.99 -52.02
CA SER A 486 -25.79 22.40 -51.31
C SER A 486 -26.49 21.34 -52.16
N THR A 487 -26.79 20.18 -51.58
CA THR A 487 -27.93 19.34 -51.98
C THR A 487 -28.60 18.78 -50.74
N ALA A 488 -29.82 19.26 -50.49
CA ALA A 488 -30.73 18.70 -49.50
C ALA A 488 -31.29 17.37 -50.05
N GLY A 489 -31.04 16.28 -49.33
CA GLY A 489 -31.69 14.98 -49.50
C GLY A 489 -32.50 14.67 -48.25
N LEU A 490 -33.78 14.35 -48.44
CA LEU A 490 -34.79 14.14 -47.41
C LEU A 490 -34.50 12.94 -46.49
N GLY A 491 -35.04 13.06 -45.27
CA GLY A 491 -34.84 12.20 -44.12
C GLY A 491 -34.95 10.68 -44.32
N SER A 492 -34.03 9.98 -43.65
CA SER A 492 -34.33 8.74 -42.96
C SER A 492 -34.12 8.98 -41.47
N SER A 493 -35.17 8.81 -40.68
CA SER A 493 -35.13 8.75 -39.23
C SER A 493 -34.17 7.63 -38.79
N SER A 494 -32.90 7.96 -38.50
CA SER A 494 -32.06 7.10 -37.68
C SER A 494 -32.48 7.33 -36.23
N SER A 495 -33.20 6.35 -35.69
CA SER A 495 -33.35 6.11 -34.27
C SER A 495 -32.06 6.47 -33.54
N LEU A 496 -32.17 7.24 -32.45
CA LEU A 496 -31.14 7.37 -31.43
C LEU A 496 -30.71 5.96 -31.01
N GLY A 497 -29.66 5.44 -31.64
CA GLY A 497 -28.98 4.25 -31.19
C GLY A 497 -28.19 4.67 -29.96
N ALA A 498 -28.67 4.31 -28.78
CA ALA A 498 -27.84 4.26 -27.59
C ALA A 498 -26.58 3.46 -27.97
N LYS A 499 -25.44 4.14 -28.05
CA LYS A 499 -24.15 3.46 -28.22
C LYS A 499 -23.94 2.68 -26.93
N ASN A 500 -23.81 1.35 -27.04
CA ASN A 500 -23.54 0.54 -25.88
C ASN A 500 -22.17 0.93 -25.33
N PRO A 501 -22.04 1.13 -24.01
CA PRO A 501 -20.74 1.32 -23.36
C PRO A 501 -19.89 0.06 -23.57
N VAL A 502 -18.64 0.23 -24.01
CA VAL A 502 -17.75 -0.91 -24.30
C VAL A 502 -16.61 -0.93 -23.29
N MET A 503 -16.81 -1.75 -22.25
CA MET A 503 -15.74 -2.17 -21.34
C MET A 503 -14.65 -2.93 -22.13
N SER A 504 -13.39 -2.75 -21.77
CA SER A 504 -12.30 -3.50 -22.41
C SER A 504 -12.44 -5.01 -22.20
N LYS A 505 -11.93 -5.82 -23.14
CA LYS A 505 -11.96 -7.30 -23.00
C LYS A 505 -11.34 -7.77 -21.69
N LEU A 506 -10.22 -7.17 -21.30
CA LEU A 506 -9.49 -7.57 -20.10
C LEU A 506 -10.23 -7.18 -18.81
N GLU A 507 -10.84 -6.00 -18.79
CA GLU A 507 -11.66 -5.56 -17.66
C GLU A 507 -12.94 -6.39 -17.51
N SER A 508 -13.53 -6.83 -18.63
CA SER A 508 -14.66 -7.77 -18.64
C SER A 508 -14.26 -9.13 -18.03
N ILE A 509 -13.06 -9.62 -18.33
CA ILE A 509 -12.53 -10.85 -17.73
C ILE A 509 -12.26 -10.66 -16.23
N ALA A 510 -11.63 -9.55 -15.84
CA ALA A 510 -11.31 -9.27 -14.45
C ALA A 510 -12.56 -9.16 -13.57
N SER A 511 -13.56 -8.38 -14.00
CA SER A 511 -14.85 -8.25 -13.30
C SER A 511 -15.59 -9.59 -13.23
N SER A 512 -15.61 -10.36 -14.31
CA SER A 512 -16.23 -11.69 -14.34
C SER A 512 -15.54 -12.67 -13.39
N ALA A 513 -14.20 -12.63 -13.30
CA ALA A 513 -13.45 -13.48 -12.39
C ALA A 513 -13.76 -13.16 -10.92
N VAL A 514 -13.80 -11.87 -10.56
CA VAL A 514 -14.17 -11.44 -9.20
C VAL A 514 -15.61 -11.81 -8.88
N ARG A 515 -16.54 -11.62 -9.81
CA ARG A 515 -17.94 -12.03 -9.62
C ARG A 515 -18.08 -13.54 -9.47
N ALA A 516 -17.36 -14.32 -10.27
CA ALA A 516 -17.36 -15.78 -10.17
C ALA A 516 -16.82 -16.22 -8.81
N ALA A 517 -15.71 -15.62 -8.35
CA ALA A 517 -15.10 -15.90 -7.06
C ALA A 517 -16.06 -15.64 -5.89
N ASP A 518 -16.78 -14.51 -5.92
CA ASP A 518 -17.85 -14.22 -4.96
C ASP A 518 -18.94 -15.30 -4.97
N LYS A 519 -19.47 -15.65 -6.16
CA LYS A 519 -20.61 -16.57 -6.30
C LYS A 519 -20.30 -18.01 -5.91
N VAL A 520 -19.06 -18.45 -6.09
CA VAL A 520 -18.63 -19.79 -5.67
C VAL A 520 -17.99 -19.78 -4.29
N HIS A 521 -17.98 -18.65 -3.58
CA HIS A 521 -17.31 -18.49 -2.28
C HIS A 521 -15.86 -18.98 -2.32
N ALA A 522 -15.12 -18.57 -3.35
CA ALA A 522 -13.72 -18.95 -3.52
C ALA A 522 -12.87 -18.38 -2.36
N SER A 523 -11.93 -19.18 -1.85
CA SER A 523 -10.98 -18.74 -0.83
C SER A 523 -9.77 -18.01 -1.44
N LEU A 524 -9.56 -18.15 -2.76
CA LEU A 524 -8.41 -17.57 -3.46
C LEU A 524 -8.74 -17.26 -4.92
N ILE A 525 -8.19 -16.15 -5.42
CA ILE A 525 -8.04 -15.89 -6.86
C ILE A 525 -6.57 -16.05 -7.25
N ILE A 526 -6.29 -16.84 -8.29
CA ILE A 526 -4.95 -16.99 -8.87
C ILE A 526 -4.93 -16.24 -10.20
N VAL A 527 -3.98 -15.31 -10.38
CA VAL A 527 -3.82 -14.56 -11.62
C VAL A 527 -2.44 -14.81 -12.21
N TYR A 528 -2.39 -15.38 -13.40
CA TYR A 528 -1.16 -15.56 -14.16
C TYR A 528 -0.89 -14.27 -14.95
N THR A 529 0.33 -13.72 -14.82
CA THR A 529 0.66 -12.45 -15.47
C THR A 529 2.13 -12.35 -15.85
N HIS A 530 2.41 -11.60 -16.91
CA HIS A 530 3.76 -11.19 -17.31
C HIS A 530 4.03 -9.71 -16.98
N THR A 531 2.99 -8.87 -17.02
CA THR A 531 3.11 -7.40 -16.88
C THR A 531 2.48 -6.86 -15.59
N GLY A 532 1.73 -7.67 -14.86
CA GLY A 532 0.97 -7.26 -13.66
C GLY A 532 -0.40 -6.64 -13.97
N HIS A 533 -0.68 -6.27 -15.22
CA HIS A 533 -1.89 -5.51 -15.57
C HIS A 533 -3.20 -6.26 -15.27
N THR A 534 -3.28 -7.55 -15.63
CA THR A 534 -4.44 -8.39 -15.29
C THR A 534 -4.68 -8.47 -13.79
N ALA A 535 -3.61 -8.60 -12.99
CA ALA A 535 -3.72 -8.67 -11.54
C ALA A 535 -4.21 -7.34 -10.95
N SER A 536 -3.69 -6.21 -11.45
CA SER A 536 -4.16 -4.87 -11.09
C SER A 536 -5.65 -4.68 -11.40
N LEU A 537 -6.14 -5.13 -12.57
CA LEU A 537 -7.57 -5.05 -12.91
C LEU A 537 -8.44 -5.97 -12.05
N VAL A 538 -7.96 -7.14 -11.63
CA VAL A 538 -8.69 -7.99 -10.66
C VAL A 538 -8.73 -7.30 -9.28
N SER A 539 -7.62 -6.72 -8.84
CA SER A 539 -7.52 -5.96 -7.58
C SER A 539 -8.40 -4.70 -7.57
N LYS A 540 -8.58 -4.04 -8.72
CA LYS A 540 -9.47 -2.89 -8.91
C LYS A 540 -10.87 -3.13 -8.34
N TYR A 541 -11.41 -4.33 -8.54
CA TYR A 541 -12.76 -4.70 -8.08
C TYR A 541 -12.84 -5.11 -6.61
N ARG A 542 -11.72 -5.03 -5.86
CA ARG A 542 -11.61 -5.30 -4.42
C ARG A 542 -12.29 -6.60 -3.99
N PRO A 543 -11.88 -7.78 -4.51
CA PRO A 543 -12.36 -9.06 -4.00
C PRO A 543 -12.07 -9.20 -2.49
N ALA A 544 -12.96 -9.89 -1.77
CA ALA A 544 -12.79 -10.17 -0.33
C ALA A 544 -11.69 -11.21 -0.04
N MET A 545 -11.38 -12.06 -1.02
CA MET A 545 -10.33 -13.07 -0.94
C MET A 545 -8.98 -12.55 -1.48
N PRO A 546 -7.86 -13.15 -1.05
CA PRO A 546 -6.53 -12.86 -1.61
C PRO A 546 -6.42 -13.11 -3.11
N ILE A 547 -5.52 -12.37 -3.75
CA ILE A 547 -5.13 -12.55 -5.15
C ILE A 547 -3.67 -13.00 -5.20
N LEU A 548 -3.45 -14.30 -5.42
CA LEU A 548 -2.12 -14.84 -5.65
C LEU A 548 -1.70 -14.56 -7.10
N THR A 549 -0.71 -13.67 -7.25
CA THR A 549 -0.26 -13.19 -8.56
C THR A 549 0.96 -13.98 -9.00
N LEU A 550 0.75 -14.94 -9.92
CA LEU A 550 1.81 -15.75 -10.50
C LEU A 550 2.49 -14.97 -11.62
N VAL A 551 3.64 -14.38 -11.28
CA VAL A 551 4.45 -13.67 -12.25
C VAL A 551 5.34 -14.68 -12.96
N ILE A 552 5.03 -14.93 -14.23
CA ILE A 552 5.79 -15.86 -15.08
C ILE A 552 6.91 -15.05 -15.73
N PRO A 553 8.18 -15.31 -15.36
CA PRO A 553 9.26 -14.54 -15.93
C PRO A 553 9.49 -14.89 -17.40
N GLN A 554 9.85 -13.88 -18.19
CA GLN A 554 10.19 -14.03 -19.61
C GLN A 554 11.70 -14.09 -19.76
N LEU A 555 12.17 -15.04 -20.57
CA LEU A 555 13.57 -15.14 -20.92
C LEU A 555 13.83 -14.24 -22.13
N LYS A 556 14.52 -13.12 -21.94
CA LYS A 556 14.99 -12.29 -23.05
C LYS A 556 16.43 -12.65 -23.39
N THR A 557 16.69 -12.78 -24.69
CA THR A 557 18.02 -12.99 -25.23
C THR A 557 18.51 -11.67 -25.80
N GLU A 558 19.46 -11.03 -25.11
CA GLU A 558 20.18 -9.89 -25.65
C GLU A 558 21.63 -10.35 -25.91
N SER A 559 21.96 -10.57 -27.18
CA SER A 559 23.29 -11.06 -27.59
C SER A 559 23.64 -12.42 -26.93
N MET A 560 24.91 -12.67 -26.60
CA MET A 560 25.39 -13.89 -25.93
C MET A 560 24.99 -14.00 -24.44
N LYS A 561 24.01 -13.21 -23.95
CA LYS A 561 23.55 -13.23 -22.55
C LYS A 561 22.04 -13.45 -22.48
N TRP A 562 21.64 -14.30 -21.54
CA TRP A 562 20.25 -14.56 -21.20
C TRP A 562 19.88 -13.75 -19.96
N LYS A 563 18.78 -13.00 -20.00
CA LYS A 563 18.26 -12.24 -18.86
C LYS A 563 16.83 -12.69 -18.56
N LEU A 564 16.60 -13.08 -17.30
CA LEU A 564 15.27 -13.43 -16.82
C LEU A 564 14.56 -12.17 -16.32
N GLU A 565 13.48 -11.77 -16.99
CA GLU A 565 12.67 -10.60 -16.63
C GLU A 565 11.39 -11.01 -15.92
N GLY A 566 10.93 -10.24 -14.93
CA GLY A 566 9.69 -10.52 -14.18
C GLY A 566 9.80 -10.25 -12.68
N ARG A 567 11.02 -10.24 -12.13
CA ARG A 567 11.25 -9.89 -10.72
C ARG A 567 10.73 -8.49 -10.37
N ALA A 568 10.96 -7.52 -11.25
CA ALA A 568 10.45 -6.16 -11.09
C ALA A 568 8.92 -6.12 -11.09
N VAL A 569 8.25 -6.88 -11.96
CA VAL A 569 6.78 -6.96 -12.02
C VAL A 569 6.20 -7.52 -10.72
N ALA A 570 6.83 -8.55 -10.15
CA ALA A 570 6.44 -9.09 -8.85
C ALA A 570 6.58 -8.02 -7.74
N ARG A 571 7.68 -7.27 -7.70
CA ARG A 571 7.83 -6.16 -6.75
C ARG A 571 6.83 -5.04 -6.99
N GLN A 572 6.54 -4.69 -8.24
CA GLN A 572 5.56 -3.65 -8.55
C GLN A 572 4.14 -3.98 -8.07
N CYS A 573 3.79 -5.26 -7.96
CA CYS A 573 2.52 -5.68 -7.36
C CYS A 573 2.42 -5.38 -5.85
N GLN A 574 3.54 -5.10 -5.16
CA GLN A 574 3.57 -4.91 -3.71
C GLN A 574 2.92 -3.62 -3.21
N ILE A 575 2.52 -2.71 -4.10
CA ILE A 575 1.74 -1.51 -3.75
C ILE A 575 0.25 -1.60 -4.10
N SER A 576 -0.20 -2.71 -4.70
CA SER A 576 -1.60 -2.90 -5.09
C SER A 576 -2.32 -3.74 -4.04
N ARG A 577 -3.54 -3.33 -3.67
CA ARG A 577 -4.35 -4.02 -2.66
C ARG A 577 -4.60 -5.48 -3.04
N SER A 578 -4.63 -6.36 -2.05
CA SER A 578 -4.95 -7.79 -2.20
C SER A 578 -3.98 -8.61 -3.08
N LEU A 579 -2.97 -8.02 -3.72
CA LEU A 579 -2.01 -8.77 -4.56
C LEU A 579 -0.91 -9.40 -3.70
N PHE A 580 -0.68 -10.70 -3.91
CA PHE A 580 0.40 -11.47 -3.28
C PHE A 580 1.25 -12.07 -4.41
N PRO A 581 2.32 -11.39 -4.82
CA PRO A 581 3.12 -11.83 -5.96
C PRO A 581 4.01 -13.02 -5.61
N VAL A 582 4.02 -14.02 -6.50
CA VAL A 582 4.93 -15.16 -6.46
C VAL A 582 5.60 -15.29 -7.83
N LEU A 583 6.92 -15.44 -7.82
CA LEU A 583 7.68 -15.72 -9.03
C LEU A 583 7.55 -17.21 -9.37
N ALA A 584 6.93 -17.50 -10.50
CA ALA A 584 6.78 -18.86 -10.99
C ALA A 584 8.02 -19.31 -11.75
N ALA A 585 8.27 -20.62 -11.78
CA ALA A 585 9.23 -21.19 -12.73
C ALA A 585 8.66 -21.09 -14.16
N PRO A 586 9.48 -20.83 -15.19
CA PRO A 586 9.04 -20.90 -16.58
C PRO A 586 8.49 -22.31 -16.87
N SER A 587 7.22 -22.41 -17.28
CA SER A 587 6.58 -23.70 -17.60
C SER A 587 5.82 -23.62 -18.94
N PRO A 588 5.96 -24.63 -19.82
CA PRO A 588 5.32 -24.61 -21.14
C PRO A 588 3.81 -24.90 -21.14
N SER A 589 3.25 -25.55 -20.11
CA SER A 589 1.84 -25.99 -20.10
C SER A 589 0.95 -25.33 -19.04
N GLY A 590 1.52 -24.62 -18.06
CA GLY A 590 0.77 -23.92 -17.00
C GLY A 590 -0.01 -24.80 -16.01
N GLU A 591 -0.40 -26.02 -16.38
CA GLU A 591 -1.19 -26.93 -15.52
C GLU A 591 -0.38 -27.49 -14.35
N THR A 592 0.88 -27.87 -14.59
CA THR A 592 1.81 -28.28 -13.51
C THR A 592 2.01 -27.16 -12.49
N LEU A 593 1.98 -25.91 -12.95
CA LEU A 593 2.13 -24.74 -12.08
C LEU A 593 0.90 -24.54 -11.19
N LEU A 594 -0.31 -24.90 -11.63
CA LEU A 594 -1.51 -24.79 -10.81
C LEU A 594 -1.46 -25.72 -9.60
N GLU A 595 -1.09 -26.99 -9.79
CA GLU A 595 -0.99 -27.96 -8.69
C GLU A 595 0.06 -27.54 -7.65
N GLU A 596 1.25 -27.13 -8.10
CA GLU A 596 2.30 -26.62 -7.22
C GLU A 596 1.84 -25.41 -6.41
N VAL A 597 1.08 -24.52 -7.03
CA VAL A 597 0.58 -23.29 -6.40
C VAL A 597 -0.52 -23.60 -5.39
N VAL A 598 -1.41 -24.55 -5.66
CA VAL A 598 -2.42 -24.99 -4.69
C VAL A 598 -1.75 -25.63 -3.49
N LEU A 599 -0.77 -26.52 -3.71
CA LEU A 599 0.02 -27.12 -2.63
C LEU A 599 0.73 -26.07 -1.78
N MET A 600 1.34 -25.06 -2.41
CA MET A 600 1.97 -23.95 -1.70
C MET A 600 0.96 -23.13 -0.90
N SER A 601 -0.19 -22.83 -1.49
CA SER A 601 -1.28 -22.07 -0.85
C SER A 601 -1.82 -22.80 0.38
N ALA A 602 -1.96 -24.12 0.30
CA ALA A 602 -2.40 -24.94 1.43
C ALA A 602 -1.38 -24.95 2.58
N LYS A 603 -0.08 -25.06 2.26
CA LYS A 603 1.00 -25.03 3.26
C LYS A 603 1.06 -23.73 4.05
N VAL A 604 0.69 -22.61 3.43
CA VAL A 604 0.63 -21.29 4.09
C VAL A 604 -0.77 -20.98 4.66
N GLY A 605 -1.71 -21.92 4.57
CA GLY A 605 -3.05 -21.79 5.14
C GLY A 605 -4.01 -20.86 4.38
N LEU A 606 -3.71 -20.52 3.13
CA LEU A 606 -4.59 -19.69 2.29
C LEU A 606 -5.79 -20.45 1.74
N VAL A 607 -5.68 -21.78 1.59
CA VAL A 607 -6.76 -22.65 1.11
C VAL A 607 -6.86 -23.89 2.00
N LYS A 608 -8.07 -24.43 2.11
CA LYS A 608 -8.41 -25.65 2.85
C LYS A 608 -8.95 -26.72 1.89
N PRO A 609 -8.97 -28.01 2.30
CA PRO A 609 -9.64 -29.04 1.53
C PRO A 609 -11.05 -28.62 1.14
N ARG A 610 -11.43 -28.88 -0.11
CA ARG A 610 -12.75 -28.55 -0.71
C ARG A 610 -13.02 -27.06 -0.95
N ASP A 611 -12.08 -26.18 -0.68
CA ASP A 611 -12.20 -24.78 -1.05
C ASP A 611 -12.26 -24.62 -2.58
N HIS A 612 -12.94 -23.58 -3.05
CA HIS A 612 -12.94 -23.20 -4.45
C HIS A 612 -11.87 -22.14 -4.74
N ILE A 613 -11.24 -22.24 -5.91
CA ILE A 613 -10.23 -21.31 -6.39
C ILE A 613 -10.63 -20.85 -7.80
N VAL A 614 -10.55 -19.55 -8.06
CA VAL A 614 -10.74 -18.98 -9.40
C VAL A 614 -9.41 -18.62 -10.00
N CYS A 615 -9.11 -19.15 -11.19
CA CYS A 615 -7.87 -18.91 -11.91
C CYS A 615 -8.13 -18.04 -13.14
N VAL A 616 -7.33 -17.00 -13.34
CA VAL A 616 -7.34 -16.14 -14.52
C VAL A 616 -6.02 -16.30 -15.25
N GLN A 617 -6.06 -16.83 -16.47
CA GLN A 617 -4.87 -17.13 -17.25
C GLN A 617 -5.04 -16.69 -18.71
N ARG A 618 -3.97 -16.18 -19.31
CA ARG A 618 -3.88 -15.97 -20.76
C ARG A 618 -3.45 -17.27 -21.45
N MET A 619 -4.25 -17.74 -22.41
CA MET A 619 -3.95 -18.88 -23.27
C MET A 619 -3.98 -18.43 -24.73
N GLY A 620 -2.79 -18.27 -25.32
CA GLY A 620 -2.64 -17.63 -26.64
C GLY A 620 -3.12 -16.18 -26.62
N GLU A 621 -4.05 -15.85 -27.51
CA GLU A 621 -4.65 -14.50 -27.61
C GLU A 621 -5.90 -14.32 -26.73
N SER A 622 -6.34 -15.37 -26.02
CA SER A 622 -7.55 -15.35 -25.22
C SER A 622 -7.25 -15.43 -23.73
N PHE A 623 -8.19 -14.95 -22.91
CA PHE A 623 -8.17 -15.14 -21.47
C PHE A 623 -9.20 -16.19 -21.06
N VAL A 624 -8.83 -17.02 -20.09
CA VAL A 624 -9.65 -18.09 -19.56
C VAL A 624 -9.84 -17.88 -18.06
N ILE A 625 -11.08 -18.04 -17.60
CA ILE A 625 -11.44 -18.14 -16.19
C ILE A 625 -11.73 -19.61 -15.91
N ARG A 626 -10.99 -20.21 -14.97
CA ARG A 626 -11.17 -21.60 -14.55
C ARG A 626 -11.54 -21.63 -13.07
N ILE A 627 -12.58 -22.38 -12.72
CA ILE A 627 -12.96 -22.63 -11.33
C ILE A 627 -12.50 -24.05 -11.00
N VAL A 628 -11.74 -24.20 -9.93
CA VAL A 628 -11.22 -25.49 -9.47
C VAL A 628 -11.53 -25.68 -7.99
N SER A 629 -11.58 -26.93 -7.53
CA SER A 629 -11.70 -27.26 -6.11
C SER A 629 -10.39 -27.82 -5.60
N VAL A 630 -10.03 -27.49 -4.35
CA VAL A 630 -8.97 -28.19 -3.63
C VAL A 630 -9.46 -29.59 -3.29
N ASN A 631 -8.62 -30.60 -3.52
CA ASN A 631 -8.94 -31.99 -3.22
C ASN A 631 -9.21 -32.23 -1.71
N ASP A 632 -9.75 -33.39 -1.38
CA ASP A 632 -10.06 -33.76 0.01
C ASP A 632 -8.80 -33.86 0.90
N GLU A 633 -7.62 -34.06 0.30
CA GLU A 633 -6.32 -34.12 0.99
C GLU A 633 -5.73 -32.72 1.28
N GLY A 634 -6.23 -31.68 0.60
CA GLY A 634 -5.77 -30.30 0.76
C GLY A 634 -4.47 -29.97 0.03
N ASP A 635 -3.96 -30.86 -0.82
CA ASP A 635 -2.61 -30.76 -1.40
C ASP A 635 -2.60 -30.75 -2.94
N GLY A 636 -3.78 -30.75 -3.56
CA GLY A 636 -3.94 -30.78 -5.01
C GLY A 636 -5.30 -30.29 -5.50
N VAL A 637 -5.53 -30.41 -6.80
CA VAL A 637 -6.77 -29.97 -7.46
C VAL A 637 -7.68 -31.15 -7.75
N GLU A 638 -8.94 -31.07 -7.34
CA GLU A 638 -9.99 -31.98 -7.78
C GLU A 638 -10.57 -31.48 -9.10
N ILE A 639 -10.44 -32.30 -10.16
CA ILE A 639 -11.14 -32.05 -11.42
C ILE A 639 -12.62 -32.32 -11.16
N ILE A 640 -13.42 -31.25 -11.03
CA ILE A 640 -14.87 -31.34 -10.94
C ILE A 640 -15.40 -31.95 -12.24
N ARG A 641 -15.56 -33.27 -12.28
CA ARG A 641 -16.38 -33.92 -13.29
C ARG A 641 -17.83 -33.65 -12.90
N PRO A 642 -18.68 -33.15 -13.80
CA PRO A 642 -20.06 -32.88 -13.45
C PRO A 642 -20.69 -34.15 -12.87
N LYS A 643 -21.14 -34.09 -11.62
CA LYS A 643 -21.90 -35.18 -10.97
C LYS A 643 -23.10 -35.59 -11.81
N SER A 644 -23.62 -34.70 -12.66
CA SER A 644 -24.66 -35.03 -13.64
C SER A 644 -24.20 -36.09 -14.63
N LEU A 645 -22.94 -36.11 -15.08
CA LEU A 645 -22.41 -37.11 -15.99
C LEU A 645 -22.15 -38.44 -15.28
N GLU A 646 -21.67 -38.41 -14.04
CA GLU A 646 -21.50 -39.63 -13.25
C GLU A 646 -22.84 -40.25 -12.86
N ASN A 647 -23.83 -39.42 -12.53
CA ASN A 647 -25.22 -39.84 -12.33
C ASN A 647 -25.88 -40.25 -13.65
N LEU A 648 -25.56 -39.64 -14.79
CA LEU A 648 -26.05 -40.07 -16.12
C LEU A 648 -25.43 -41.40 -16.53
N VAL A 649 -24.15 -41.60 -16.26
CA VAL A 649 -23.42 -42.84 -16.56
C VAL A 649 -23.85 -43.93 -15.60
N ARG A 650 -24.09 -43.64 -14.31
CA ARG A 650 -24.70 -44.58 -13.36
C ARG A 650 -26.15 -44.89 -13.70
N ALA A 651 -26.92 -43.92 -14.18
CA ALA A 651 -28.30 -44.14 -14.67
C ALA A 651 -28.33 -44.89 -16.01
N ALA A 652 -27.34 -44.69 -16.89
CA ALA A 652 -27.21 -45.41 -18.15
C ALA A 652 -26.60 -46.81 -17.98
N ALA A 653 -25.79 -47.02 -16.95
CA ALA A 653 -25.22 -48.31 -16.57
C ALA A 653 -26.14 -49.12 -15.62
N GLY A 654 -27.18 -48.49 -15.08
CA GLY A 654 -28.16 -49.08 -14.17
C GLY A 654 -29.53 -49.25 -14.82
N ALA A 655 -29.59 -50.02 -15.91
CA ALA A 655 -30.84 -50.55 -16.44
C ALA A 655 -30.80 -52.08 -16.42
N HIS A 656 -30.85 -52.64 -15.20
CA HIS A 656 -31.42 -53.95 -14.88
C HIS A 656 -31.27 -54.14 -13.36
N ASP A 657 -32.28 -53.71 -12.62
CA ASP A 657 -33.05 -54.56 -11.70
C ASP A 657 -33.90 -53.67 -10.78
N HIS A 658 -35.20 -53.94 -10.81
CA HIS A 658 -36.16 -53.37 -9.88
C HIS A 658 -35.92 -53.94 -8.48
N GLU A 659 -35.88 -53.08 -7.46
CA GLU A 659 -36.67 -53.26 -6.24
C GLU A 659 -36.68 -51.97 -5.39
N ASP A 660 -37.84 -51.71 -4.79
CA ASP A 660 -38.21 -50.50 -4.05
C ASP A 660 -37.27 -50.16 -2.89
N VAL A 661 -36.85 -48.89 -2.77
CA VAL A 661 -36.34 -48.36 -1.50
C VAL A 661 -37.02 -47.04 -1.16
N ASN A 662 -37.75 -47.12 -0.04
CA ASN A 662 -38.46 -46.08 0.67
C ASN A 662 -37.46 -45.09 1.31
N MET A 663 -37.77 -43.79 1.23
CA MET A 663 -37.03 -42.72 1.90
C MET A 663 -37.31 -42.77 3.40
N ASP A 664 -36.33 -43.19 4.20
CA ASP A 664 -36.01 -42.65 5.52
C ASP A 664 -34.89 -43.46 6.18
N THR A 665 -34.09 -42.81 7.03
CA THR A 665 -33.02 -43.35 7.91
C THR A 665 -31.57 -43.34 7.39
N LEU A 666 -30.96 -42.15 7.40
CA LEU A 666 -29.50 -41.99 7.50
C LEU A 666 -29.12 -41.87 8.98
N GLY A 667 -28.70 -43.00 9.57
CA GLY A 667 -28.30 -43.08 10.97
C GLY A 667 -27.35 -44.25 11.24
N LYS A 668 -26.06 -43.90 11.38
CA LYS A 668 -25.02 -44.61 12.14
C LYS A 668 -24.50 -45.99 11.65
N SER A 669 -23.18 -45.98 11.50
CA SER A 669 -22.19 -46.89 12.09
C SER A 669 -21.60 -48.05 11.29
N SER A 670 -20.27 -48.09 11.43
CA SER A 670 -19.35 -49.23 11.50
C SER A 670 -19.14 -50.10 10.26
N GLY A 671 -17.87 -50.13 9.83
CA GLY A 671 -17.38 -51.06 8.84
C GLY A 671 -17.30 -52.50 9.34
N LEU A 672 -17.21 -53.39 8.38
CA LEU A 672 -16.46 -54.64 8.44
C LEU A 672 -16.40 -55.23 7.03
N ASP A 673 -15.17 -55.29 6.52
CA ASP A 673 -14.78 -56.16 5.40
C ASP A 673 -15.08 -57.63 5.73
N LYS A 674 -15.60 -58.36 4.75
CA LYS A 674 -15.54 -59.82 4.69
C LYS A 674 -15.38 -60.26 3.24
N ASN A 675 -14.24 -60.87 2.93
CA ASN A 675 -14.18 -62.07 2.08
C ASN A 675 -12.81 -62.73 2.16
N ALA A 676 -12.72 -63.86 2.87
CA ALA A 676 -11.91 -64.99 2.46
C ALA A 676 -12.47 -66.28 3.09
N GLN A 677 -12.56 -67.29 2.24
CA GLN A 677 -13.28 -68.57 2.32
C GLN A 677 -12.58 -69.67 3.16
N PRO A 678 -13.17 -70.87 3.33
CA PRO A 678 -13.20 -71.58 4.61
C PRO A 678 -12.48 -72.95 4.68
N GLN A 679 -12.48 -73.49 5.92
CA GLN A 679 -12.25 -74.88 6.36
C GLN A 679 -10.79 -75.38 6.32
N ILE A 680 -10.22 -75.96 7.40
CA ILE A 680 -10.46 -77.33 7.88
C ILE A 680 -10.05 -77.49 9.37
N ALA A 681 -10.85 -78.29 10.09
CA ALA A 681 -10.70 -79.07 11.33
C ALA A 681 -9.46 -78.94 12.26
N GLY A 682 -9.71 -78.94 13.58
CA GLY A 682 -8.73 -79.30 14.59
C GLY A 682 -9.14 -79.01 16.05
N ASN A 683 -9.72 -80.02 16.70
CA ASN A 683 -9.97 -80.27 18.13
C ASN A 683 -9.29 -79.43 19.23
N LEU A 684 -10.01 -79.44 20.37
CA LEU A 684 -9.61 -79.35 21.80
C LEU A 684 -9.81 -77.99 22.51
N ALA A 685 -10.80 -78.02 23.41
CA ALA A 685 -10.98 -77.15 24.59
C ALA A 685 -9.74 -77.23 25.52
N PRO A 686 -9.54 -76.37 26.55
CA PRO A 686 -10.51 -76.10 27.63
C PRO A 686 -10.40 -74.64 28.21
N PRO A 687 -10.73 -74.31 29.48
CA PRO A 687 -11.97 -73.60 29.85
C PRO A 687 -11.77 -72.34 30.74
N SER A 688 -12.91 -71.68 31.08
CA SER A 688 -13.27 -71.02 32.37
C SER A 688 -12.38 -69.86 32.90
N GLU A 689 -12.81 -68.80 33.59
CA GLU A 689 -13.84 -68.53 34.61
C GLU A 689 -14.18 -67.02 34.53
N SER A 690 -15.44 -66.57 34.46
CA SER A 690 -16.39 -66.24 35.55
C SER A 690 -15.88 -65.34 36.70
N LYS A 691 -16.46 -64.12 36.81
CA LYS A 691 -17.21 -63.55 37.95
C LYS A 691 -17.12 -62.01 37.91
N ALA A 692 -18.23 -61.32 37.64
CA ALA A 692 -19.25 -60.83 38.58
C ALA A 692 -18.82 -59.54 39.29
N ALA A 693 -19.68 -58.61 39.70
CA ALA A 693 -21.01 -58.13 39.36
C ALA A 693 -21.28 -57.01 40.38
N ASN A 694 -22.22 -56.10 40.04
CA ASN A 694 -22.92 -55.15 40.92
C ASN A 694 -22.11 -53.91 41.38
N GLY A 695 -22.68 -52.70 41.44
CA GLY A 695 -24.06 -52.26 41.23
C GLY A 695 -24.31 -50.99 42.06
N GLU A 696 -24.99 -50.02 41.44
CA GLU A 696 -25.95 -49.03 42.01
C GLU A 696 -25.43 -47.93 42.97
N SER A 697 -25.56 -46.65 42.56
CA SER A 697 -26.63 -45.66 42.92
C SER A 697 -26.35 -44.99 44.29
N ASP A 698 -26.60 -43.72 44.60
CA ASP A 698 -27.48 -42.67 44.08
C ASP A 698 -27.18 -41.36 44.85
N THR A 699 -27.43 -40.18 44.26
CA THR A 699 -27.85 -38.88 44.89
C THR A 699 -27.00 -38.22 46.02
N ALA A 700 -26.97 -36.93 46.34
CA ALA A 700 -27.32 -35.62 45.78
C ALA A 700 -26.84 -34.54 46.81
N VAL A 701 -26.89 -33.26 46.43
CA VAL A 701 -27.01 -32.03 47.28
C VAL A 701 -25.72 -31.26 47.73
N HIS A 702 -25.72 -29.97 47.36
CA HIS A 702 -24.89 -28.77 47.72
C HIS A 702 -24.89 -28.40 49.25
N PRO A 703 -24.37 -27.25 49.80
CA PRO A 703 -23.63 -26.05 49.26
C PRO A 703 -22.44 -25.51 50.13
N ASN A 704 -21.81 -24.41 49.65
CA ASN A 704 -21.16 -23.24 50.33
C ASN A 704 -20.33 -23.36 51.64
N ALA A 705 -19.12 -22.77 51.66
CA ALA A 705 -18.81 -21.46 52.31
C ALA A 705 -17.30 -21.25 52.64
N ALA A 706 -16.95 -19.96 52.80
CA ALA A 706 -15.65 -19.30 52.94
C ALA A 706 -14.82 -19.51 54.25
N SER A 707 -13.52 -19.17 54.20
CA SER A 707 -12.74 -18.45 55.26
C SER A 707 -11.32 -18.08 54.76
N LYS A 708 -10.87 -16.81 54.76
CA LYS A 708 -9.97 -16.11 55.73
C LYS A 708 -8.75 -16.94 56.20
N GLY A 709 -7.49 -16.51 56.30
CA GLY A 709 -6.74 -15.25 56.18
C GLY A 709 -5.43 -15.33 57.02
N ALA A 710 -4.41 -14.51 56.69
CA ALA A 710 -3.31 -14.00 57.55
C ALA A 710 -1.90 -14.69 57.66
N THR A 711 -0.89 -14.02 57.05
CA THR A 711 0.42 -13.47 57.55
C THR A 711 1.43 -14.26 58.43
N LYS A 712 2.74 -14.28 58.03
CA LYS A 712 3.89 -13.57 58.69
C LYS A 712 5.32 -13.98 58.18
N ASP A 713 6.10 -12.97 57.73
CA ASP A 713 7.48 -12.53 58.08
C ASP A 713 8.73 -13.46 58.24
N THR A 714 9.70 -13.36 57.29
CA THR A 714 11.19 -13.05 57.31
C THR A 714 12.20 -13.62 58.37
N PRO A 715 13.57 -13.45 58.29
CA PRO A 715 14.57 -13.11 57.22
C PRO A 715 15.95 -13.88 57.29
N HIS A 716 16.93 -13.50 56.42
CA HIS A 716 18.43 -13.42 56.55
C HIS A 716 19.21 -14.06 55.37
N LEU A 717 20.42 -13.71 54.94
CA LEU A 717 21.25 -12.49 54.74
C LEU A 717 22.50 -12.95 53.91
N ALA A 718 23.18 -12.01 53.26
CA ALA A 718 24.26 -12.09 52.26
C ALA A 718 25.59 -12.85 52.58
N ASN A 719 26.35 -13.28 51.54
CA ASN A 719 27.70 -12.74 51.17
C ASN A 719 28.47 -13.54 50.06
N LEU A 720 29.26 -12.76 49.29
CA LEU A 720 30.30 -12.99 48.25
C LEU A 720 31.50 -13.91 48.67
N PRO A 721 32.57 -14.23 47.86
CA PRO A 721 33.17 -13.47 46.73
C PRO A 721 33.87 -14.21 45.54
N THR A 722 34.31 -13.36 44.60
CA THR A 722 35.25 -13.37 43.44
C THR A 722 36.48 -14.30 43.39
N LYS A 723 36.96 -14.59 42.16
CA LYS A 723 38.39 -14.54 41.78
C LYS A 723 38.63 -14.25 40.27
N GLN A 724 39.42 -13.20 40.02
CA GLN A 724 40.12 -12.89 38.77
C GLN A 724 41.43 -13.67 38.65
N THR A 725 41.93 -13.88 37.42
CA THR A 725 43.37 -13.79 37.11
C THR A 725 43.59 -13.38 35.65
N THR A 726 44.44 -12.37 35.48
CA THR A 726 44.97 -11.69 34.29
C THR A 726 46.35 -12.23 33.87
N SER A 727 46.68 -12.20 32.56
CA SER A 727 47.96 -11.71 31.97
C SER A 727 48.00 -12.00 30.45
N VAL A 728 48.06 -11.03 29.52
CA VAL A 728 49.17 -10.15 29.01
C VAL A 728 49.90 -10.70 27.75
N LEU A 729 49.64 -10.02 26.62
CA LEU A 729 50.50 -9.59 25.47
C LEU A 729 51.57 -10.53 24.85
N ASN A 730 51.49 -10.81 23.54
CA ASN A 730 52.27 -10.10 22.49
C ASN A 730 52.10 -10.65 21.04
N SER A 731 52.02 -9.69 20.12
CA SER A 731 52.33 -9.64 18.67
C SER A 731 52.99 -10.83 17.94
N LEU A 732 52.51 -11.11 16.71
CA LEU A 732 53.27 -11.29 15.44
C LEU A 732 52.30 -11.56 14.25
N GLU A 733 52.36 -10.73 13.20
CA GLU A 733 51.79 -10.98 11.85
C GLU A 733 52.69 -11.95 11.03
N PRO A 734 52.43 -12.23 9.73
CA PRO A 734 51.26 -12.85 9.09
C PRO A 734 51.66 -14.10 8.26
N GLY A 735 50.70 -14.97 7.91
CA GLY A 735 50.98 -16.18 7.13
C GLY A 735 49.81 -16.64 6.25
N HIS A 736 50.07 -16.63 4.95
CA HIS A 736 49.29 -17.06 3.79
C HIS A 736 48.38 -18.31 3.88
N GLU A 737 47.49 -18.37 2.87
CA GLU A 737 46.71 -19.51 2.31
C GLU A 737 45.31 -19.74 2.94
N LYS A 738 44.20 -19.88 2.21
CA LYS A 738 43.95 -20.24 0.80
C LYS A 738 42.55 -19.76 0.39
N LYS A 739 42.45 -19.15 -0.79
CA LYS A 739 41.19 -18.93 -1.53
C LYS A 739 40.55 -20.27 -1.89
N LYS A 740 39.26 -20.43 -1.63
CA LYS A 740 38.38 -21.29 -2.43
C LYS A 740 37.20 -20.46 -2.92
N ALA A 741 37.21 -20.27 -4.24
CA ALA A 741 36.07 -19.86 -5.02
C ALA A 741 35.01 -20.97 -5.03
N ASN A 742 33.74 -20.57 -5.11
CA ASN A 742 32.65 -21.22 -5.83
C ASN A 742 31.60 -20.12 -5.97
N GLU A 743 31.52 -19.48 -7.13
CA GLU A 743 30.77 -19.92 -8.33
C GLU A 743 29.28 -19.55 -8.19
N GLU A 744 28.88 -18.72 -9.15
CA GLU A 744 27.70 -17.87 -9.27
C GLU A 744 26.37 -18.62 -9.49
#